data_AF-A0A420D6Q2-F1
#
_entry.id   AF-A0A420D6Q2-F1
#
_cell.length_a   1.000
_cell.length_b   1.000
_cell.length_c   1.000
_cell.angle_alpha   90.00
_cell.angle_beta   90.00
_cell.angle_gamma   90.00
#
_symmetry.space_group_name_H-M   'P 1'
#
loop_
_entity.id
_entity.type
_entity.pdbx_description
1 polymer ?
#
loop_
_entity_poly.entity_id
_entity_poly.type
_entity_poly.pdbx_seq_one_letter_code
_entity_poly.pdbx_strand_id
1 'polypeptide(L)'
;MKKISKYQKQIRRSVREYALNCMLQRAVKQSPTFSRGGPGIIALVAADGVDTDSYSNSVMDVLYQTHFYNQQEMAVVVIEQGEKPKRIVEAFAFKCGSAARAIVLTPSTDALPPTVMLAVDKVIHIGSVDGRALQAACAVVLNMKISLQDAEALCRFPMDQVYAVLRRGRKVSDILERLSKIPVQDEEPTKKQPKETPALEAMHGYGEAKAWGMELARDLADWKTGVISWDDVDRGVLLSGPPGVGKTVFAQALANQCDVPLIASSLGQWQSTGHLGDLLKAMRGDFRRAREQAPCIMFVDEIDSLGDRKQFRHDHSDYSIQVVNAFLECLDGVGGREGIVVVGATNDPDRIDPAILRAGRLDRHIRISLPTADERLAILAHYIGQQKEPMNLKPLASVTSGMTGADLAKAVRDARRLARRERRDLQMSDLKSSLPKVIPIVGEQRRAIAIHEAGHTVVGLRLKVGTYLGTKIEDHLVATNGAQQAGAAYFEVPSTGRRDRQFYLDQLAVVMAGLAAEELVLGNRGDGAGLGDSSDLALATRIATSMEGVLGMGDSFTRSAASEDAELERLRRANPDLNRRVEETLHQQFQRAKGIVKEELVFLNDLVNVLVERGFVPPAMADAMKAEERPNAQGERAAR
;
A
#
# COMPACT_ATOMS: atom_id res chain seq x y z
N MET A 1 -35.98 38.88 18.14
CA MET A 1 -35.33 37.60 18.53
C MET A 1 -33.95 37.54 17.85
N LYS A 2 -32.84 37.63 18.61
CA LYS A 2 -31.48 37.59 18.03
C LYS A 2 -31.25 36.22 17.36
N LYS A 3 -30.91 36.21 16.06
CA LYS A 3 -30.51 34.98 15.34
C LYS A 3 -29.31 34.37 16.07
N ILE A 4 -29.45 33.14 16.56
CA ILE A 4 -28.36 32.39 17.20
C ILE A 4 -27.26 32.14 16.14
N SER A 5 -26.01 32.51 16.46
CA SER A 5 -24.84 32.33 15.60
C SER A 5 -24.63 30.85 15.21
N LYS A 6 -24.06 30.58 14.03
CA LYS A 6 -23.70 29.23 13.56
C LYS A 6 -22.83 28.49 14.59
N TYR A 7 -21.89 29.20 15.22
CA TYR A 7 -21.00 28.67 16.25
C TYR A 7 -21.74 28.34 17.54
N GLN A 8 -22.66 29.19 18.00
CA GLN A 8 -23.50 28.88 19.16
C GLN A 8 -24.38 27.64 18.95
N LYS A 9 -24.81 27.36 17.71
CA LYS A 9 -25.52 26.11 17.39
C LYS A 9 -24.61 24.89 17.47
N GLN A 10 -23.34 25.01 17.08
CA GLN A 10 -22.36 23.93 17.17
C GLN A 10 -21.97 23.63 18.62
N ILE A 11 -21.62 24.68 19.39
CA ILE A 11 -21.24 24.57 20.82
C ILE A 11 -22.34 23.88 21.64
N ARG A 12 -23.62 24.11 21.31
CA ARG A 12 -24.78 23.49 21.99
C ARG A 12 -25.05 22.03 21.61
N ARG A 13 -24.26 21.41 20.71
CA ARG A 13 -24.42 20.01 20.33
C ARG A 13 -23.78 19.04 21.33
N SER A 14 -22.73 19.49 22.03
CA SER A 14 -21.94 18.66 22.91
C SER A 14 -21.80 19.29 24.29
N VAL A 15 -21.91 18.47 25.34
CA VAL A 15 -21.65 18.90 26.72
C VAL A 15 -20.19 19.36 26.87
N ARG A 16 -19.25 18.67 26.20
CA ARG A 16 -17.83 19.02 26.20
C ARG A 16 -17.60 20.42 25.65
N GLU A 17 -18.07 20.68 24.43
CA GLU A 17 -17.91 21.98 23.78
C GLU A 17 -18.57 23.11 24.59
N TYR A 18 -19.76 22.87 25.13
CA TYR A 18 -20.45 23.87 25.94
C TYR A 18 -19.70 24.18 27.25
N ALA A 19 -19.20 23.16 27.93
CA ALA A 19 -18.43 23.33 29.17
C ALA A 19 -17.11 24.07 28.92
N LEU A 20 -16.37 23.71 27.87
CA LEU A 20 -15.15 24.41 27.45
C LEU A 20 -15.44 25.87 27.06
N ASN A 21 -16.55 26.12 26.37
CA ASN A 21 -16.99 27.47 26.04
C ASN A 21 -17.28 28.31 27.30
N CYS A 22 -17.89 27.74 28.33
CA CYS A 22 -18.10 28.43 29.60
C CYS A 22 -16.77 28.84 30.25
N MET A 23 -15.77 27.96 30.24
CA MET A 23 -14.46 28.26 30.80
C MET A 23 -13.73 29.33 29.97
N LEU A 24 -13.76 29.22 28.65
CA LEU A 24 -13.17 30.21 27.74
C LEU A 24 -13.82 31.58 27.91
N GLN A 25 -15.15 31.67 27.98
CA GLN A 25 -15.83 32.95 28.20
C GLN A 25 -15.48 33.58 29.55
N ARG A 26 -15.26 32.77 30.60
CA ARG A 26 -14.79 33.28 31.90
C ARG A 26 -13.34 33.77 31.81
N ALA A 27 -12.47 33.06 31.10
CA ALA A 27 -11.10 33.50 30.85
C ALA A 27 -11.08 34.85 30.12
N VAL A 28 -11.83 34.99 29.03
CA VAL A 28 -11.90 36.22 28.24
C VAL A 28 -12.41 37.41 29.06
N LYS A 29 -13.32 37.20 30.03
CA LYS A 29 -13.79 38.27 30.95
C LYS A 29 -12.69 38.86 31.82
N GLN A 30 -11.56 38.18 31.99
CA GLN A 30 -10.38 38.73 32.67
C GLN A 30 -9.71 39.85 31.85
N SER A 31 -10.09 40.04 30.58
CA SER A 31 -9.80 41.23 29.79
C SER A 31 -11.09 42.03 29.53
N PRO A 32 -11.44 43.00 30.40
CA PRO A 32 -12.68 43.78 30.30
C PRO A 32 -12.82 44.53 28.97
N THR A 33 -11.72 45.09 28.46
CA THR A 33 -11.70 45.82 27.18
C THR A 33 -12.03 44.88 26.02
N PHE A 34 -11.35 43.73 25.94
CA PHE A 34 -11.57 42.76 24.87
C PHE A 34 -12.96 42.10 24.96
N SER A 35 -13.42 41.75 26.17
CA SER A 35 -14.72 41.08 26.38
C SER A 35 -15.93 41.96 26.07
N ARG A 36 -15.80 43.29 26.19
CA ARG A 36 -16.85 44.26 25.79
C ARG A 36 -16.81 44.62 24.30
N GLY A 37 -15.86 44.07 23.54
CA GLY A 37 -15.72 44.31 22.11
C GLY A 37 -14.74 45.40 21.72
N GLY A 38 -13.87 45.89 22.62
CA GLY A 38 -12.81 46.83 22.28
C GLY A 38 -11.62 46.19 21.54
N PRO A 39 -10.73 46.96 20.90
CA PRO A 39 -9.57 46.40 20.21
C PRO A 39 -8.60 45.71 21.19
N GLY A 40 -7.76 44.81 20.66
CA GLY A 40 -6.69 44.16 21.41
C GLY A 40 -6.38 42.73 20.97
N ILE A 41 -5.21 42.25 21.36
CA ILE A 41 -4.69 40.90 21.12
C ILE A 41 -4.53 40.21 22.46
N ILE A 42 -5.24 39.10 22.68
CA ILE A 42 -5.10 38.29 23.89
C ILE A 42 -4.54 36.90 23.56
N ALA A 43 -3.69 36.37 24.43
CA ALA A 43 -3.27 34.98 24.36
C ALA A 43 -4.05 34.15 25.39
N LEU A 44 -4.64 33.06 24.93
CA LEU A 44 -5.37 32.09 25.75
C LEU A 44 -4.55 30.81 25.82
N VAL A 45 -4.08 30.48 27.03
CA VAL A 45 -3.39 29.22 27.31
C VAL A 45 -4.45 28.16 27.57
N ALA A 46 -4.44 27.06 26.80
CA ALA A 46 -5.36 25.95 26.97
C ALA A 46 -5.25 25.32 28.37
N ALA A 47 -6.33 24.70 28.85
CA ALA A 47 -6.29 23.95 30.10
C ALA A 47 -5.44 22.69 29.92
N ASP A 48 -4.76 22.27 30.99
CA ASP A 48 -3.93 21.05 30.97
C ASP A 48 -4.72 19.84 30.46
N GLY A 49 -4.13 19.10 29.51
CA GLY A 49 -4.76 17.92 28.89
C GLY A 49 -5.86 18.23 27.87
N VAL A 50 -6.08 19.49 27.49
CA VAL A 50 -7.05 19.87 26.45
C VAL A 50 -6.34 20.46 25.23
N ASP A 51 -6.52 19.81 24.07
CA ASP A 51 -5.98 20.32 22.81
C ASP A 51 -6.54 21.70 22.43
N THR A 52 -5.68 22.55 21.87
CA THR A 52 -6.04 23.93 21.47
C THR A 52 -7.19 23.97 20.45
N ASP A 53 -7.28 22.97 19.56
CA ASP A 53 -8.38 22.84 18.58
C ASP A 53 -9.76 22.62 19.23
N SER A 54 -9.80 22.06 20.46
CA SER A 54 -11.06 21.89 21.21
C SER A 54 -11.77 23.22 21.51
N TYR A 55 -11.05 24.35 21.44
CA TYR A 55 -11.59 25.70 21.66
C TYR A 55 -11.96 26.45 20.39
N SER A 56 -11.73 25.86 19.20
CA SER A 56 -11.82 26.57 17.91
C SER A 56 -13.20 27.23 17.71
N ASN A 57 -14.30 26.48 17.91
CA ASN A 57 -15.67 27.02 17.83
C ASN A 57 -15.97 28.10 18.88
N SER A 58 -15.43 27.96 20.10
CA SER A 58 -15.62 28.91 21.21
C SER A 58 -14.89 30.23 20.96
N VAL A 59 -13.67 30.16 20.41
CA VAL A 59 -12.90 31.34 20.03
C VAL A 59 -13.59 32.09 18.90
N MET A 60 -14.07 31.38 17.87
CA MET A 60 -14.83 32.00 16.79
C MET A 60 -16.13 32.66 17.31
N ASP A 61 -16.83 32.02 18.24
CA ASP A 61 -18.03 32.61 18.86
C ASP A 61 -17.71 33.90 19.63
N VAL A 62 -16.63 33.92 20.41
CA VAL A 62 -16.21 35.12 21.16
C VAL A 62 -15.75 36.24 20.23
N LEU A 63 -14.98 35.91 19.20
CA LEU A 63 -14.41 36.91 18.30
C LEU A 63 -15.50 37.54 17.42
N TYR A 64 -16.39 36.74 16.84
CA TYR A 64 -17.40 37.20 15.88
C TYR A 64 -18.73 37.67 16.49
N GLN A 65 -18.86 37.74 17.82
CA GLN A 65 -20.05 38.31 18.46
C GLN A 65 -20.15 39.84 18.35
N THR A 66 -19.06 40.53 18.05
CA THR A 66 -18.99 41.98 17.92
C THR A 66 -19.34 42.43 16.50
N HIS A 67 -20.37 43.27 16.34
CA HIS A 67 -20.85 43.75 15.03
C HIS A 67 -20.07 44.98 14.52
N PHE A 68 -19.06 45.43 15.26
CA PHE A 68 -18.33 46.68 15.01
C PHE A 68 -17.10 46.51 14.11
N TYR A 69 -16.70 45.26 13.80
CA TYR A 69 -15.50 44.96 13.03
C TYR A 69 -15.83 44.09 11.82
N ASN A 70 -15.14 44.33 10.72
CA ASN A 70 -15.19 43.44 9.56
C ASN A 70 -14.39 42.17 9.84
N GLN A 71 -14.71 41.07 9.14
CA GLN A 71 -13.98 39.80 9.31
C GLN A 71 -12.47 39.92 9.06
N GLN A 72 -12.05 40.90 8.25
CA GLN A 72 -10.63 41.16 7.95
C GLN A 72 -9.89 41.90 9.08
N GLU A 73 -10.61 42.48 10.05
CA GLU A 73 -10.04 43.16 11.22
C GLU A 73 -9.97 42.24 12.45
N MET A 74 -10.32 40.96 12.26
CA MET A 74 -10.37 39.94 13.30
C MET A 74 -9.45 38.77 12.94
N ALA A 75 -8.63 38.31 13.88
CA ALA A 75 -7.71 37.21 13.63
C ALA A 75 -7.70 36.16 14.75
N VAL A 76 -7.46 34.90 14.35
CA VAL A 76 -7.19 33.80 15.28
C VAL A 76 -5.90 33.12 14.86
N VAL A 77 -4.99 32.98 15.82
CA VAL A 77 -3.77 32.19 15.69
C VAL A 77 -3.89 31.02 16.66
N VAL A 78 -3.73 29.80 16.17
CA VAL A 78 -3.69 28.60 17.00
C VAL A 78 -2.27 28.07 16.90
N ILE A 79 -1.63 27.91 18.06
CA ILE A 79 -0.32 27.31 18.20
C ILE A 79 -0.55 25.85 18.60
N GLU A 80 0.12 24.94 17.92
CA GLU A 80 0.11 23.51 18.25
C GLU A 80 1.32 23.13 19.10
N GLN A 81 1.21 22.03 19.85
CA GLN A 81 2.31 21.54 20.68
C GLN A 81 3.53 21.19 19.82
N GLY A 82 4.68 21.79 20.12
CA GLY A 82 5.93 21.58 19.36
C GLY A 82 6.07 22.42 18.08
N GLU A 83 5.19 23.40 17.82
CA GLU A 83 5.34 24.30 16.67
C GLU A 83 6.59 25.19 16.79
N LYS A 84 7.40 25.30 15.73
CA LYS A 84 8.68 26.02 15.77
C LYS A 84 8.47 27.54 15.97
N PRO A 85 9.21 28.22 16.87
CA PRO A 85 8.99 29.64 17.20
C PRO A 85 8.94 30.58 16.00
N LYS A 86 9.83 30.40 15.01
CA LYS A 86 9.87 31.24 13.80
C LYS A 86 8.54 31.22 13.02
N ARG A 87 7.92 30.04 12.89
CA ARG A 87 6.65 29.87 12.18
C ARG A 87 5.49 30.52 12.94
N ILE A 88 5.50 30.43 14.28
CA ILE A 88 4.52 31.10 15.14
C ILE A 88 4.61 32.62 14.93
N VAL A 89 5.83 33.18 14.91
CA VAL A 89 6.06 34.61 14.70
C VAL A 89 5.59 35.06 13.31
N GLU A 90 5.90 34.29 12.26
CA GLU A 90 5.44 34.57 10.89
C GLU A 90 3.91 34.51 10.78
N ALA A 91 3.28 33.48 11.34
CA ALA A 91 1.82 33.34 11.34
C ALA A 91 1.14 34.46 12.14
N PHE A 92 1.72 34.85 13.27
CA PHE A 92 1.26 35.98 14.07
C PHE A 92 1.40 37.30 13.30
N ALA A 93 2.56 37.59 12.70
CA ALA A 93 2.78 38.80 11.92
C ALA A 93 1.82 38.90 10.72
N PHE A 94 1.60 37.78 10.02
CA PHE A 94 0.71 37.72 8.86
C PHE A 94 -0.77 37.90 9.25
N LYS A 95 -1.24 37.18 10.27
CA LYS A 95 -2.67 37.19 10.64
C LYS A 95 -3.04 38.36 11.54
N CYS A 96 -2.18 38.73 12.47
CA CYS A 96 -2.46 39.76 13.48
C CYS A 96 -1.92 41.14 13.10
N GLY A 97 -1.05 41.26 12.08
CA GLY A 97 -0.40 42.52 11.71
C GLY A 97 -1.35 43.66 11.35
N SER A 98 -2.53 43.35 10.82
CA SER A 98 -3.59 44.33 10.51
C SER A 98 -4.88 44.11 11.32
N ALA A 99 -4.87 43.22 12.30
CA ALA A 99 -6.07 42.86 13.04
C ALA A 99 -6.30 43.83 14.22
N ALA A 100 -7.49 44.44 14.27
CA ALA A 100 -7.90 45.25 15.41
C ALA A 100 -8.24 44.39 16.65
N ARG A 101 -8.67 43.13 16.43
CA ARG A 101 -8.96 42.15 17.49
C ARG A 101 -8.37 40.80 17.14
N ALA A 102 -7.55 40.23 18.02
CA ALA A 102 -7.03 38.88 17.80
C ALA A 102 -6.99 38.01 19.06
N ILE A 103 -7.12 36.70 18.84
CA ILE A 103 -6.95 35.68 19.87
C ILE A 103 -5.83 34.73 19.44
N VAL A 104 -4.83 34.56 20.30
CA VAL A 104 -3.76 33.56 20.15
C VAL A 104 -4.06 32.41 21.10
N LEU A 105 -4.45 31.25 20.60
CA LEU A 105 -4.56 30.02 21.39
C LEU A 105 -3.20 29.32 21.46
N THR A 106 -2.75 28.97 22.66
CA THR A 106 -1.46 28.28 22.88
C THR A 106 -1.61 27.11 23.85
N PRO A 107 -0.86 26.00 23.67
CA PRO A 107 -0.94 24.86 24.59
C PRO A 107 -0.28 25.16 25.95
N SER A 108 0.73 26.02 25.97
CA SER A 108 1.42 26.46 27.19
C SER A 108 1.94 27.88 27.04
N THR A 109 2.31 28.51 28.16
CA THR A 109 2.96 29.83 28.14
C THR A 109 4.34 29.75 27.49
N ASP A 110 5.08 28.65 27.69
CA ASP A 110 6.41 28.44 27.12
C ASP A 110 6.41 28.30 25.59
N ALA A 111 5.28 27.88 25.02
CA ALA A 111 5.12 27.77 23.57
C ALA A 111 4.99 29.14 22.89
N LEU A 112 4.78 30.24 23.63
CA LEU A 112 4.70 31.59 23.07
C LEU A 112 6.11 32.17 22.85
N PRO A 113 6.50 32.49 21.60
CA PRO A 113 7.76 33.18 21.34
C PRO A 113 7.79 34.56 22.02
N PRO A 114 8.96 35.04 22.48
CA PRO A 114 9.08 36.34 23.16
C PRO A 114 8.52 37.52 22.36
N THR A 115 8.64 37.49 21.03
CA THR A 115 8.10 38.52 20.13
C THR A 115 6.58 38.57 20.11
N VAL A 116 5.91 37.41 20.19
CA VAL A 116 4.45 37.34 20.31
C VAL A 116 4.02 37.76 21.70
N MET A 117 4.76 37.35 22.73
CA MET A 117 4.49 37.73 24.11
C MET A 117 4.56 39.25 24.34
N LEU A 118 5.44 39.96 23.63
CA LEU A 118 5.51 41.43 23.63
C LEU A 118 4.34 42.11 22.92
N ALA A 119 3.73 41.46 21.92
CA ALA A 119 2.66 42.01 21.11
C ALA A 119 1.25 41.71 21.65
N VAL A 120 1.13 40.75 22.57
CA VAL A 120 -0.12 40.38 23.22
C VAL A 120 -0.38 41.30 24.41
N ASP A 121 -1.58 41.89 24.48
CA ASP A 121 -1.99 42.78 25.58
C ASP A 121 -2.15 42.03 26.91
N LYS A 122 -2.54 40.75 26.85
CA LYS A 122 -2.74 39.91 28.03
C LYS A 122 -2.65 38.41 27.72
N VAL A 123 -1.88 37.69 28.53
CA VAL A 123 -1.88 36.21 28.56
C VAL A 123 -2.84 35.74 29.66
N ILE A 124 -3.75 34.84 29.32
CA ILE A 124 -4.81 34.37 30.21
C ILE A 124 -4.87 32.83 30.15
N HIS A 125 -4.84 32.19 31.32
CA HIS A 125 -5.01 30.74 31.42
C HIS A 125 -6.49 30.36 31.44
N ILE A 126 -6.87 29.42 30.59
CA ILE A 126 -8.18 28.78 30.64
C ILE A 126 -8.13 27.72 31.75
N GLY A 127 -8.93 27.90 32.79
CA GLY A 127 -9.03 26.91 33.87
C GLY A 127 -9.67 25.60 33.40
N SER A 128 -9.43 24.52 34.13
CA SER A 128 -10.10 23.23 33.93
C SER A 128 -11.62 23.35 34.10
N VAL A 129 -12.37 22.42 33.51
CA VAL A 129 -13.84 22.42 33.59
C VAL A 129 -14.31 22.22 35.03
N ASP A 130 -14.94 23.25 35.59
CA ASP A 130 -15.47 23.22 36.95
C ASP A 130 -16.94 22.75 37.02
N GLY A 131 -17.40 22.44 38.23
CA GLY A 131 -18.76 21.95 38.48
C GLY A 131 -19.84 22.92 37.98
N ARG A 132 -19.59 24.24 38.02
CA ARG A 132 -20.52 25.25 37.49
C ARG A 132 -20.63 25.19 35.96
N ALA A 133 -19.51 25.03 35.25
CA ALA A 133 -19.49 24.88 33.80
C ALA A 133 -20.16 23.58 33.37
N LEU A 134 -19.90 22.48 34.08
CA LEU A 134 -20.52 21.18 33.80
C LEU A 134 -22.03 21.19 34.09
N GLN A 135 -22.45 21.81 35.20
CA GLN A 135 -23.87 21.99 35.54
C GLN A 135 -24.61 22.77 34.44
N ALA A 136 -24.03 23.88 33.98
CA ALA A 136 -24.60 24.69 32.90
C ALA A 136 -24.68 23.91 31.58
N ALA A 137 -23.63 23.16 31.24
CA ALA A 137 -23.60 22.34 30.02
C ALA A 137 -24.66 21.24 30.04
N CYS A 138 -24.85 20.56 31.17
CA CYS A 138 -25.87 19.54 31.33
C CYS A 138 -27.29 20.11 31.28
N ALA A 139 -27.52 21.28 31.88
CA ALA A 139 -28.81 21.96 31.80
C ALA A 139 -29.14 22.39 30.36
N VAL A 140 -28.19 22.94 29.61
CA VAL A 140 -28.44 23.51 28.27
C VAL A 140 -28.45 22.45 27.16
N VAL A 141 -27.54 21.48 27.19
CA VAL A 141 -27.38 20.49 26.11
C VAL A 141 -28.24 19.25 26.34
N LEU A 142 -28.33 18.79 27.60
CA LEU A 142 -29.02 17.56 27.97
C LEU A 142 -30.40 17.80 28.60
N ASN A 143 -30.77 19.05 28.90
CA ASN A 143 -31.96 19.39 29.69
C ASN A 143 -32.00 18.63 31.04
N MET A 144 -30.83 18.45 31.65
CA MET A 144 -30.64 17.67 32.86
C MET A 144 -30.30 18.59 34.03
N LYS A 145 -31.12 18.56 35.09
CA LYS A 145 -30.85 19.30 36.32
C LYS A 145 -29.87 18.51 37.19
N ILE A 146 -28.68 19.04 37.39
CA ILE A 146 -27.66 18.50 38.28
C ILE A 146 -27.48 19.48 39.45
N SER A 147 -27.34 18.98 40.68
CA SER A 147 -26.93 19.82 41.82
C SER A 147 -25.47 20.29 41.64
N LEU A 148 -25.07 21.39 42.27
CA LEU A 148 -23.67 21.83 42.19
C LEU A 148 -22.72 20.78 42.80
N GLN A 149 -23.15 20.15 43.89
CA GLN A 149 -22.39 19.10 44.58
C GLN A 149 -22.16 17.87 43.68
N ASP A 150 -23.18 17.43 42.94
CA ASP A 150 -23.01 16.29 42.02
C ASP A 150 -22.14 16.66 40.81
N ALA A 151 -22.26 17.89 40.30
CA ALA A 151 -21.41 18.36 39.21
C ALA A 151 -19.93 18.46 39.64
N GLU A 152 -19.66 18.93 40.86
CA GLU A 152 -18.33 18.92 41.45
C GLU A 152 -17.81 17.50 41.69
N ALA A 153 -18.67 16.57 42.10
CA ALA A 153 -18.31 15.15 42.24
C ALA A 153 -17.94 14.52 40.89
N LEU A 154 -18.66 14.86 39.81
CA LEU A 154 -18.32 14.41 38.45
C LEU A 154 -16.98 14.97 37.97
N CYS A 155 -16.65 16.23 38.28
CA CYS A 155 -15.36 16.84 37.94
C CYS A 155 -14.15 16.18 38.63
N ARG A 156 -14.34 15.28 39.61
CA ARG A 156 -13.25 14.50 40.21
C ARG A 156 -12.82 13.30 39.37
N PHE A 157 -13.62 12.91 38.37
CA PHE A 157 -13.30 11.83 37.44
C PHE A 157 -12.69 12.39 36.16
N PRO A 158 -11.90 11.59 35.41
CA PRO A 158 -11.39 12.00 34.10
C PRO A 158 -12.51 12.46 33.17
N MET A 159 -12.39 13.69 32.64
CA MET A 159 -13.51 14.34 31.93
C MET A 159 -13.96 13.59 30.68
N ASP A 160 -13.07 12.87 29.99
CA ASP A 160 -13.44 12.04 28.84
C ASP A 160 -14.40 10.91 29.22
N GLN A 161 -14.19 10.29 30.40
CA GLN A 161 -15.10 9.28 30.93
C GLN A 161 -16.43 9.91 31.31
N VAL A 162 -16.42 11.08 31.96
CA VAL A 162 -17.61 11.85 32.34
C VAL A 162 -18.45 12.19 31.10
N TYR A 163 -17.83 12.71 30.04
CA TYR A 163 -18.53 13.02 28.78
C TYR A 163 -19.08 11.78 28.07
N ALA A 164 -18.40 10.63 28.20
CA ALA A 164 -18.87 9.36 27.62
C ALA A 164 -20.15 8.84 28.30
N VAL A 165 -20.29 9.01 29.62
CA VAL A 165 -21.43 8.48 30.38
C VAL A 165 -22.64 9.42 30.43
N LEU A 166 -22.44 10.73 30.27
CA LEU A 166 -23.49 11.74 30.26
C LEU A 166 -24.43 11.55 29.06
N ARG A 167 -25.71 11.28 29.32
CA ARG A 167 -26.75 11.07 28.30
C ARG A 167 -28.09 11.65 28.76
N ARG A 168 -28.92 12.08 27.80
CA ARG A 168 -30.27 12.59 28.08
C ARG A 168 -31.11 11.50 28.78
N GLY A 169 -31.84 11.90 29.83
CA GLY A 169 -32.75 11.01 30.56
C GLY A 169 -32.12 10.07 31.59
N ARG A 170 -30.79 10.10 31.79
CA ARG A 170 -30.14 9.34 32.87
C ARG A 170 -30.14 10.11 34.18
N LYS A 171 -30.27 9.40 35.30
CA LYS A 171 -30.10 9.98 36.65
C LYS A 171 -28.62 10.13 36.96
N VAL A 172 -28.28 11.19 37.70
CA VAL A 172 -26.88 11.49 38.07
C VAL A 172 -26.33 10.45 39.05
N SER A 173 -27.17 9.88 39.91
CA SER A 173 -26.82 8.76 40.80
C SER A 173 -26.22 7.57 40.03
N ASP A 174 -26.87 7.18 38.93
CA ASP A 174 -26.50 6.02 38.13
C ASP A 174 -25.20 6.28 37.35
N ILE A 175 -24.91 7.55 37.07
CA ILE A 175 -23.69 7.98 36.40
C ILE A 175 -22.51 7.88 37.37
N LEU A 176 -22.66 8.43 38.58
CA LEU A 176 -21.63 8.35 39.62
C LEU A 176 -21.33 6.90 40.02
N GLU A 177 -22.35 6.05 40.12
CA GLU A 177 -22.17 4.61 40.41
C GLU A 177 -21.44 3.85 39.30
N ARG A 178 -21.58 4.28 38.04
CA ARG A 178 -20.85 3.67 36.91
C ARG A 178 -19.41 4.13 36.86
N LEU A 179 -19.16 5.40 37.15
CA LEU A 179 -17.82 5.97 37.20
C LEU A 179 -17.02 5.37 38.37
N SER A 180 -17.66 5.10 39.52
CA SER A 180 -16.98 4.46 40.66
C SER A 180 -16.64 2.98 40.47
N LYS A 181 -17.26 2.30 39.48
CA LYS A 181 -16.97 0.89 39.15
C LYS A 181 -15.79 0.70 38.19
N ILE A 182 -15.26 1.79 37.62
CA ILE A 182 -14.11 1.75 36.73
C ILE A 182 -12.88 2.10 37.58
N PRO A 183 -11.89 1.20 37.73
CA PRO A 183 -10.65 1.56 38.41
C PRO A 183 -9.96 2.70 37.66
N VAL A 184 -9.55 3.74 38.39
CA VAL A 184 -8.71 4.81 37.87
C VAL A 184 -7.37 4.20 37.50
N GLN A 185 -7.20 3.83 36.23
CA GLN A 185 -5.88 3.65 35.67
C GLN A 185 -5.38 5.05 35.35
N ASP A 186 -4.35 5.50 36.06
CA ASP A 186 -3.52 6.61 35.62
C ASP A 186 -2.91 6.19 34.28
N GLU A 187 -3.56 6.61 33.19
CA GLU A 187 -2.96 6.57 31.87
C GLU A 187 -1.85 7.62 31.84
N GLU A 188 -0.66 7.27 32.37
CA GLU A 188 0.54 7.58 31.60
C GLU A 188 0.29 7.06 30.18
N PRO A 189 0.72 7.76 29.12
CA PRO A 189 0.58 7.26 27.76
C PRO A 189 1.44 6.00 27.64
N THR A 190 0.90 4.86 28.05
CA THR A 190 1.41 3.56 27.69
C THR A 190 1.24 3.52 26.19
N LYS A 191 2.35 3.80 25.49
CA LYS A 191 2.55 3.41 24.11
C LYS A 191 1.87 2.05 23.99
N LYS A 192 0.78 1.96 23.22
CA LYS A 192 0.27 0.67 22.78
C LYS A 192 1.51 -0.06 22.29
N GLN A 193 1.94 -1.12 22.98
CA GLN A 193 3.00 -1.96 22.45
C GLN A 193 2.48 -2.35 21.06
N PRO A 194 3.14 -1.91 19.98
CA PRO A 194 2.76 -2.38 18.67
C PRO A 194 2.86 -3.90 18.75
N LYS A 195 1.92 -4.63 18.14
CA LYS A 195 2.13 -6.07 17.89
C LYS A 195 3.55 -6.20 17.39
N GLU A 196 4.42 -6.85 18.16
CA GLU A 196 5.83 -6.97 17.82
C GLU A 196 5.89 -7.63 16.45
N THR A 197 6.16 -6.82 15.43
CA THR A 197 6.47 -7.35 14.11
C THR A 197 7.81 -8.03 14.31
N PRO A 198 7.91 -9.35 14.10
CA PRO A 198 9.15 -10.06 14.36
C PRO A 198 10.27 -9.48 13.49
N ALA A 199 11.51 -9.64 13.97
CA ALA A 199 12.69 -9.21 13.24
C ALA A 199 12.73 -9.86 11.84
N LEU A 200 13.34 -9.17 10.87
CA LEU A 200 13.39 -9.60 9.48
C LEU A 200 13.97 -11.02 9.31
N GLU A 201 14.90 -11.42 10.18
CA GLU A 201 15.45 -12.77 10.21
C GLU A 201 14.39 -13.88 10.39
N ALA A 202 13.35 -13.64 11.18
CA ALA A 202 12.27 -14.60 11.43
C ALA A 202 11.18 -14.59 10.35
N MET A 203 11.26 -13.67 9.39
CA MET A 203 10.30 -13.53 8.31
C MET A 203 10.62 -14.46 7.12
N HIS A 204 9.57 -14.88 6.41
CA HIS A 204 9.61 -15.80 5.27
C HIS A 204 8.91 -15.14 4.07
N GLY A 205 9.24 -15.54 2.83
CA GLY A 205 8.58 -14.98 1.63
C GLY A 205 9.25 -13.76 1.01
N TYR A 206 10.40 -13.32 1.51
CA TYR A 206 11.03 -12.06 1.09
C TYR A 206 12.29 -12.21 0.24
N GLY A 207 12.80 -13.43 0.03
CA GLY A 207 13.90 -13.72 -0.90
C GLY A 207 15.07 -12.71 -0.84
N GLU A 208 15.36 -12.10 -1.99
CA GLU A 208 16.40 -11.07 -2.15
C GLU A 208 16.22 -9.88 -1.20
N ALA A 209 14.98 -9.44 -0.92
CA ALA A 209 14.72 -8.33 0.00
C ALA A 209 15.18 -8.67 1.42
N LYS A 210 15.05 -9.94 1.85
CA LYS A 210 15.56 -10.39 3.14
C LYS A 210 17.09 -10.35 3.18
N ALA A 211 17.75 -10.85 2.13
CA ALA A 211 19.20 -10.84 2.05
C ALA A 211 19.75 -9.41 2.12
N TRP A 212 19.18 -8.51 1.32
CA TRP A 212 19.51 -7.08 1.34
C TRP A 212 19.28 -6.43 2.71
N GLY A 213 18.12 -6.68 3.32
CA GLY A 213 17.81 -6.09 4.63
C GLY A 213 18.73 -6.57 5.75
N MET A 214 19.22 -7.81 5.68
CA MET A 214 20.22 -8.33 6.62
C MET A 214 21.61 -7.74 6.41
N GLU A 215 21.99 -7.46 5.16
CA GLU A 215 23.22 -6.75 4.80
C GLU A 215 23.16 -5.31 5.34
N LEU A 216 22.09 -4.59 5.03
CA LEU A 216 21.86 -3.22 5.53
C LEU A 216 21.92 -3.14 7.07
N ALA A 217 21.37 -4.12 7.78
CA ALA A 217 21.41 -4.15 9.24
C ALA A 217 22.85 -4.23 9.77
N ARG A 218 23.74 -4.95 9.08
CA ARG A 218 25.18 -4.99 9.41
C ARG A 218 25.85 -3.68 9.06
N ASP A 219 25.60 -3.15 7.87
CA ASP A 219 26.20 -1.88 7.41
C ASP A 219 25.83 -0.73 8.35
N LEU A 220 24.57 -0.65 8.79
CA LEU A 220 24.15 0.35 9.77
C LEU A 220 24.83 0.17 11.14
N ALA A 221 25.10 -1.07 11.57
CA ALA A 221 25.84 -1.32 12.81
C ALA A 221 27.33 -0.95 12.68
N ASP A 222 27.94 -1.28 11.55
CA ASP A 222 29.35 -0.98 11.24
C ASP A 222 29.56 0.53 11.06
N TRP A 223 28.61 1.23 10.41
CA TRP A 223 28.61 2.69 10.32
C TRP A 223 28.43 3.35 11.70
N LYS A 224 27.50 2.85 12.53
CA LYS A 224 27.30 3.34 13.92
C LYS A 224 28.57 3.20 14.78
N THR A 225 29.41 2.21 14.49
CA THR A 225 30.69 1.96 15.19
C THR A 225 31.89 2.62 14.51
N GLY A 226 31.71 3.26 13.35
CA GLY A 226 32.75 3.97 12.61
C GLY A 226 33.68 3.06 11.78
N VAL A 227 33.29 1.80 11.55
CA VAL A 227 34.05 0.84 10.72
C VAL A 227 33.97 1.19 9.24
N ILE A 228 32.81 1.65 8.78
CA ILE A 228 32.55 2.07 7.39
C ILE A 228 32.03 3.50 7.33
N SER A 229 32.12 4.12 6.17
CA SER A 229 31.58 5.45 5.92
C SER A 229 30.11 5.38 5.47
N TRP A 230 29.38 6.50 5.57
CA TRP A 230 28.01 6.56 5.04
C TRP A 230 27.93 6.43 3.50
N ASP A 231 29.04 6.60 2.80
CA ASP A 231 29.10 6.36 1.35
C ASP A 231 29.06 4.87 1.01
N ASP A 232 29.38 3.99 1.97
CA ASP A 232 29.38 2.53 1.81
C ASP A 232 28.03 1.89 2.20
N VAL A 233 27.07 2.67 2.71
CA VAL A 233 25.75 2.18 3.14
C VAL A 233 24.71 2.42 2.05
N ASP A 234 23.95 1.39 1.70
CA ASP A 234 22.81 1.49 0.76
C ASP A 234 21.77 2.50 1.28
N ARG A 235 21.55 3.57 0.50
CA ARG A 235 20.74 4.71 0.96
C ARG A 235 19.25 4.58 0.65
N GLY A 236 18.88 3.67 -0.24
CA GLY A 236 17.48 3.37 -0.48
C GLY A 236 17.22 2.19 -1.41
N VAL A 237 15.99 1.70 -1.36
CA VAL A 237 15.52 0.57 -2.16
C VAL A 237 14.09 0.83 -2.63
N LEU A 238 13.77 0.39 -3.85
CA LEU A 238 12.40 0.24 -4.31
C LEU A 238 11.97 -1.22 -4.18
N LEU A 239 10.89 -1.46 -3.47
CA LEU A 239 10.20 -2.74 -3.38
C LEU A 239 8.99 -2.73 -4.34
N SER A 240 9.00 -3.60 -5.35
CA SER A 240 7.83 -3.81 -6.20
C SER A 240 7.22 -5.19 -5.99
N GLY A 241 5.93 -5.33 -6.29
CA GLY A 241 5.26 -6.63 -6.26
C GLY A 241 3.74 -6.49 -6.11
N PRO A 242 2.99 -7.57 -6.27
CA PRO A 242 1.53 -7.55 -6.13
C PRO A 242 1.06 -6.95 -4.79
N PRO A 243 -0.18 -6.43 -4.70
CA PRO A 243 -0.75 -6.02 -3.44
C PRO A 243 -0.82 -7.22 -2.48
N GLY A 244 -0.55 -6.99 -1.19
CA GLY A 244 -0.70 -8.03 -0.17
C GLY A 244 0.50 -8.98 0.03
N VAL A 245 1.61 -8.82 -0.71
CA VAL A 245 2.86 -9.58 -0.47
C VAL A 245 3.66 -9.11 0.76
N GLY A 246 3.18 -8.08 1.46
CA GLY A 246 3.78 -7.65 2.73
C GLY A 246 4.90 -6.62 2.60
N LYS A 247 4.88 -5.74 1.58
CA LYS A 247 5.84 -4.62 1.40
C LYS A 247 5.92 -3.72 2.64
N THR A 248 4.78 -3.29 3.17
CA THR A 248 4.69 -2.48 4.40
C THR A 248 5.19 -3.25 5.63
N VAL A 249 4.88 -4.55 5.72
CA VAL A 249 5.33 -5.41 6.82
C VAL A 249 6.85 -5.61 6.78
N PHE A 250 7.43 -5.73 5.59
CA PHE A 250 8.88 -5.81 5.40
C PHE A 250 9.58 -4.56 5.95
N ALA A 251 9.09 -3.35 5.63
CA ALA A 251 9.70 -2.12 6.13
C ALA A 251 9.68 -2.04 7.68
N GLN A 252 8.60 -2.50 8.30
CA GLN A 252 8.51 -2.60 9.75
C GLN A 252 9.47 -3.64 10.34
N ALA A 253 9.57 -4.82 9.71
CA ALA A 253 10.51 -5.87 10.13
C ALA A 253 11.97 -5.43 9.97
N LEU A 254 12.29 -4.68 8.91
CA LEU A 254 13.61 -4.11 8.67
C LEU A 254 13.98 -3.08 9.74
N ALA A 255 13.07 -2.16 10.08
CA ALA A 255 13.29 -1.19 11.15
C ALA A 255 13.58 -1.88 12.50
N ASN A 256 12.84 -2.95 12.80
CA ASN A 256 13.06 -3.74 14.00
C ASN A 256 14.38 -4.52 13.95
N GLN A 257 14.78 -5.03 12.77
CA GLN A 257 16.06 -5.74 12.59
C GLN A 257 17.27 -4.81 12.77
N CYS A 258 17.17 -3.57 12.29
CA CYS A 258 18.23 -2.56 12.38
C CYS A 258 18.24 -1.80 13.73
N ASP A 259 17.23 -2.03 14.58
CA ASP A 259 16.99 -1.30 15.82
C ASP A 259 16.99 0.24 15.59
N VAL A 260 16.15 0.68 14.66
CA VAL A 260 15.98 2.10 14.29
C VAL A 260 14.50 2.48 14.14
N PRO A 261 14.13 3.76 14.32
CA PRO A 261 12.77 4.22 14.10
C PRO A 261 12.29 3.99 12.66
N LEU A 262 11.02 3.64 12.51
CA LEU A 262 10.32 3.65 11.23
C LEU A 262 9.50 4.93 11.08
N ILE A 263 9.72 5.65 10.00
CA ILE A 263 8.87 6.77 9.58
C ILE A 263 8.13 6.36 8.32
N ALA A 264 6.85 6.03 8.46
CA ALA A 264 6.00 5.63 7.35
C ALA A 264 5.19 6.83 6.83
N SER A 265 5.16 6.98 5.50
CA SER A 265 4.42 8.01 4.77
C SER A 265 3.85 7.44 3.47
N SER A 266 2.91 8.14 2.84
CA SER A 266 2.44 7.85 1.48
C SER A 266 1.99 9.13 0.80
N LEU A 267 1.87 9.10 -0.54
CA LEU A 267 1.36 10.27 -1.26
C LEU A 267 -0.06 10.62 -0.84
N GLY A 268 -0.93 9.62 -0.66
CA GLY A 268 -2.29 9.82 -0.18
C GLY A 268 -2.33 10.51 1.19
N GLN A 269 -1.40 10.17 2.10
CA GLN A 269 -1.28 10.83 3.39
C GLN A 269 -0.89 12.31 3.23
N TRP A 270 0.10 12.63 2.39
CA TRP A 270 0.49 14.02 2.16
C TRP A 270 -0.62 14.83 1.48
N GLN A 271 -1.31 14.23 0.51
CA GLN A 271 -2.43 14.86 -0.20
C GLN A 271 -3.63 15.15 0.72
N SER A 272 -3.87 14.31 1.73
CA SER A 272 -4.96 14.50 2.69
C SER A 272 -4.84 15.79 3.52
N THR A 273 -3.65 16.40 3.56
CA THR A 273 -3.37 17.60 4.36
C THR A 273 -3.90 18.90 3.73
N GLY A 274 -4.22 18.91 2.43
CA GLY A 274 -4.75 20.09 1.77
C GLY A 274 -4.36 20.20 0.30
N HIS A 275 -4.10 21.43 -0.14
CA HIS A 275 -3.74 21.72 -1.54
C HIS A 275 -2.24 21.45 -1.79
N LEU A 276 -1.75 21.72 -3.00
CA LEU A 276 -0.36 21.43 -3.40
C LEU A 276 0.67 21.91 -2.37
N GLY A 277 0.51 23.15 -1.87
CA GLY A 277 1.42 23.71 -0.87
C GLY A 277 1.46 22.92 0.45
N ASP A 278 0.30 22.44 0.91
CA ASP A 278 0.19 21.65 2.14
C ASP A 278 0.80 20.27 1.97
N LEU A 279 0.54 19.62 0.82
CA LEU A 279 1.16 18.35 0.43
C LEU A 279 2.69 18.46 0.44
N LEU A 280 3.24 19.47 -0.26
CA LEU A 280 4.68 19.69 -0.32
C LEU A 280 5.28 19.97 1.07
N LYS A 281 4.55 20.69 1.92
CA LYS A 281 4.96 20.99 3.30
C LYS A 281 4.92 19.75 4.19
N ALA A 282 3.92 18.88 4.03
CA ALA A 282 3.80 17.60 4.73
C ALA A 282 4.93 16.64 4.34
N MET A 283 5.17 16.48 3.03
CA MET A 283 6.28 15.67 2.51
C MET A 283 7.63 16.14 3.04
N ARG A 284 7.94 17.44 2.90
CA ARG A 284 9.17 18.02 3.46
C ARG A 284 9.21 17.93 4.99
N GLY A 285 8.05 17.91 5.66
CA GLY A 285 7.91 17.69 7.09
C GLY A 285 8.37 16.30 7.52
N ASP A 286 7.91 15.26 6.82
CA ASP A 286 8.29 13.88 7.12
C ASP A 286 9.79 13.62 6.88
N PHE A 287 10.36 14.15 5.78
CA PHE A 287 11.80 14.09 5.54
C PHE A 287 12.63 14.87 6.58
N ARG A 288 12.09 15.98 7.14
CA ARG A 288 12.73 16.65 8.27
C ARG A 288 12.68 15.82 9.53
N ARG A 289 11.54 15.20 9.83
CA ARG A 289 11.40 14.28 10.97
C ARG A 289 12.37 13.09 10.85
N ALA A 290 12.60 12.58 9.64
CA ALA A 290 13.59 11.56 9.38
C ALA A 290 15.03 12.00 9.70
N ARG A 291 15.41 13.23 9.33
CA ARG A 291 16.69 13.81 9.74
C ARG A 291 16.81 14.00 11.24
N GLU A 292 15.74 14.42 11.90
CA GLU A 292 15.71 14.63 13.36
C GLU A 292 15.78 13.29 14.14
N GLN A 293 15.42 12.16 13.51
CA GLN A 293 15.42 10.82 14.11
C GLN A 293 16.50 9.90 13.53
N ALA A 294 17.45 10.42 12.76
CA ALA A 294 18.52 9.61 12.18
C ALA A 294 19.40 8.99 13.30
N PRO A 295 19.80 7.70 13.17
CA PRO A 295 19.53 6.82 12.05
C PRO A 295 18.11 6.25 12.05
N CYS A 296 17.44 6.26 10.89
CA CYS A 296 16.07 5.77 10.74
C CYS A 296 15.80 5.17 9.35
N ILE A 297 14.70 4.41 9.26
CA ILE A 297 14.15 3.94 7.99
C ILE A 297 12.93 4.78 7.66
N MET A 298 12.95 5.41 6.48
CA MET A 298 11.81 6.13 5.93
C MET A 298 11.11 5.27 4.89
N PHE A 299 9.88 4.85 5.18
CA PHE A 299 9.06 4.06 4.28
C PHE A 299 8.06 4.96 3.55
N VAL A 300 8.03 4.88 2.22
CA VAL A 300 7.08 5.60 1.38
C VAL A 300 6.28 4.59 0.58
N ASP A 301 5.00 4.43 0.92
CA ASP A 301 4.09 3.50 0.22
C ASP A 301 3.47 4.15 -1.03
N GLU A 302 3.07 3.31 -1.98
CA GLU A 302 2.41 3.69 -3.24
C GLU A 302 3.15 4.80 -4.02
N ILE A 303 4.47 4.68 -4.15
CA ILE A 303 5.32 5.67 -4.86
C ILE A 303 4.88 5.87 -6.32
N ASP A 304 4.29 4.86 -6.95
CA ASP A 304 3.72 4.95 -8.30
C ASP A 304 2.63 6.01 -8.42
N SER A 305 2.02 6.42 -7.31
CA SER A 305 1.06 7.53 -7.30
C SER A 305 1.71 8.88 -7.62
N LEU A 306 3.03 9.03 -7.44
CA LEU A 306 3.77 10.22 -7.86
C LEU A 306 3.81 10.34 -9.39
N GLY A 307 3.83 9.21 -10.10
CA GLY A 307 3.86 9.12 -11.56
C GLY A 307 5.20 9.43 -12.23
N ASP A 308 5.21 9.36 -13.57
CA ASP A 308 6.31 9.80 -14.43
C ASP A 308 5.97 11.17 -15.04
N ARG A 309 6.85 12.15 -14.78
CA ARG A 309 6.70 13.52 -15.30
C ARG A 309 6.59 13.62 -16.81
N LYS A 310 7.10 12.62 -17.55
CA LYS A 310 7.05 12.57 -19.02
C LYS A 310 5.69 12.10 -19.55
N GLN A 311 4.88 11.44 -18.72
CA GLN A 311 3.60 10.86 -19.14
C GLN A 311 2.40 11.74 -18.80
N PHE A 312 2.58 12.83 -18.04
CA PHE A 312 1.47 13.73 -17.67
C PHE A 312 0.92 14.51 -18.87
N ARG A 313 -0.41 14.47 -19.05
CA ARG A 313 -1.13 15.24 -20.08
C ARG A 313 -1.46 16.66 -19.58
N HIS A 314 -1.61 17.59 -20.53
CA HIS A 314 -1.51 19.05 -20.36
C HIS A 314 -2.32 19.67 -19.21
N ASP A 315 -3.47 19.13 -18.80
CA ASP A 315 -4.37 19.86 -17.90
C ASP A 315 -3.97 19.83 -16.40
N HIS A 316 -3.11 18.89 -15.97
CA HIS A 316 -2.62 18.77 -14.57
C HIS A 316 -1.11 18.44 -14.46
N SER A 317 -0.36 18.67 -15.54
CA SER A 317 1.06 18.32 -15.62
C SER A 317 1.91 19.11 -14.61
N ASP A 318 1.70 20.43 -14.48
CA ASP A 318 2.51 21.28 -13.60
C ASP A 318 2.42 20.90 -12.13
N TYR A 319 1.23 20.51 -11.65
CA TYR A 319 1.04 20.04 -10.26
C TYR A 319 1.89 18.80 -9.98
N SER A 320 1.76 17.79 -10.83
CA SER A 320 2.39 16.49 -10.62
C SER A 320 3.91 16.56 -10.80
N ILE A 321 4.38 17.37 -11.76
CA ILE A 321 5.80 17.69 -11.96
C ILE A 321 6.40 18.32 -10.70
N GLN A 322 5.69 19.27 -10.07
CA GLN A 322 6.16 19.91 -8.84
C GLN A 322 6.29 18.94 -7.67
N VAL A 323 5.35 18.00 -7.53
CA VAL A 323 5.42 16.96 -6.49
C VAL A 323 6.61 16.04 -6.72
N VAL A 324 6.81 15.54 -7.94
CA VAL A 324 7.97 14.70 -8.30
C VAL A 324 9.28 15.43 -8.03
N ASN A 325 9.42 16.67 -8.49
CA ASN A 325 10.64 17.47 -8.28
C ASN A 325 10.91 17.69 -6.79
N ALA A 326 9.89 18.01 -5.99
CA ALA A 326 10.06 18.21 -4.56
C ALA A 326 10.39 16.90 -3.82
N PHE A 327 9.91 15.75 -4.30
CA PHE A 327 10.34 14.44 -3.78
C PHE A 327 11.80 14.17 -4.13
N LEU A 328 12.24 14.46 -5.35
CA LEU A 328 13.65 14.37 -5.77
C LEU A 328 14.56 15.27 -4.92
N GLU A 329 14.15 16.52 -4.66
CA GLU A 329 14.87 17.42 -3.74
C GLU A 329 15.02 16.81 -2.33
N CYS A 330 13.99 16.12 -1.87
CA CYS A 330 14.02 15.45 -0.56
C CYS A 330 14.96 14.23 -0.56
N LEU A 331 15.00 13.46 -1.65
CA LEU A 331 15.89 12.31 -1.83
C LEU A 331 17.36 12.72 -1.99
N ASP A 332 17.63 13.77 -2.77
CA ASP A 332 18.98 14.29 -3.02
C ASP A 332 19.59 14.92 -1.78
N GLY A 333 18.75 15.39 -0.85
CA GLY A 333 19.19 15.85 0.45
C GLY A 333 20.15 17.03 0.36
N VAL A 334 19.71 18.16 -0.19
CA VAL A 334 20.47 19.45 -0.23
C VAL A 334 20.92 19.94 1.18
N GLY A 335 20.54 19.24 2.25
CA GLY A 335 21.06 19.42 3.62
C GLY A 335 21.50 18.12 4.33
N GLY A 336 21.91 17.09 3.59
CA GLY A 336 22.35 15.78 4.10
C GLY A 336 21.24 14.72 4.21
N ARG A 337 21.59 13.46 3.94
CA ARG A 337 20.78 12.23 4.13
C ARG A 337 21.55 11.16 4.91
N GLU A 338 22.53 11.58 5.70
CA GLU A 338 23.30 10.66 6.54
C GLU A 338 22.40 9.99 7.59
N GLY A 339 22.52 8.68 7.73
CA GLY A 339 21.71 7.88 8.65
C GLY A 339 20.27 7.61 8.20
N ILE A 340 19.83 8.06 7.01
CA ILE A 340 18.46 7.83 6.54
C ILE A 340 18.45 6.87 5.36
N VAL A 341 17.80 5.72 5.54
CA VAL A 341 17.54 4.75 4.48
C VAL A 341 16.10 4.89 4.00
N VAL A 342 15.89 5.12 2.71
CA VAL A 342 14.54 5.28 2.13
C VAL A 342 14.08 3.97 1.48
N VAL A 343 12.98 3.41 1.96
CA VAL A 343 12.33 2.22 1.38
C VAL A 343 11.06 2.67 0.66
N GLY A 344 11.07 2.61 -0.67
CA GLY A 344 9.90 2.84 -1.49
C GLY A 344 9.13 1.56 -1.74
N ALA A 345 7.80 1.61 -1.75
CA ALA A 345 6.96 0.49 -2.15
C ALA A 345 6.03 0.87 -3.31
N THR A 346 5.83 -0.08 -4.23
CA THR A 346 4.93 0.08 -5.37
C THR A 346 4.31 -1.25 -5.81
N ASN A 347 3.16 -1.18 -6.47
CA ASN A 347 2.60 -2.31 -7.21
C ASN A 347 3.02 -2.28 -8.69
N ASP A 348 3.40 -1.11 -9.20
CA ASP A 348 3.61 -0.84 -10.61
C ASP A 348 4.88 0.04 -10.81
N PRO A 349 6.07 -0.60 -10.90
CA PRO A 349 7.33 0.14 -10.99
C PRO A 349 7.48 0.96 -12.27
N ASP A 350 6.77 0.59 -13.36
CA ASP A 350 6.90 1.24 -14.66
C ASP A 350 6.28 2.65 -14.67
N ARG A 351 5.42 2.95 -13.69
CA ARG A 351 4.79 4.26 -13.50
C ARG A 351 5.65 5.27 -12.74
N ILE A 352 6.83 4.88 -12.25
CA ILE A 352 7.69 5.74 -11.44
C ILE A 352 8.64 6.54 -12.33
N ASP A 353 8.80 7.84 -12.06
CA ASP A 353 9.80 8.67 -12.77
C ASP A 353 11.20 8.03 -12.67
N PRO A 354 11.88 7.74 -13.81
CA PRO A 354 13.21 7.13 -13.82
C PRO A 354 14.28 7.93 -13.06
N ALA A 355 14.05 9.23 -12.81
CA ALA A 355 14.92 10.03 -11.96
C ALA A 355 14.91 9.55 -10.51
N ILE A 356 13.77 9.07 -9.98
CA ILE A 356 13.69 8.55 -8.60
C ILE A 356 14.57 7.30 -8.44
N LEU A 357 14.75 6.52 -9.50
CA LEU A 357 15.47 5.25 -9.53
C LEU A 357 16.99 5.37 -9.79
N ARG A 358 17.54 6.59 -9.81
CA ARG A 358 18.97 6.81 -10.09
C ARG A 358 19.86 6.53 -8.88
N ALA A 359 21.13 6.25 -9.15
CA ALA A 359 22.20 6.09 -8.17
C ALA A 359 22.12 7.16 -7.06
N GLY A 360 22.16 6.72 -5.80
CA GLY A 360 22.08 7.58 -4.61
C GLY A 360 20.66 7.90 -4.13
N ARG A 361 19.61 7.43 -4.82
CA ARG A 361 18.20 7.63 -4.46
C ARG A 361 17.53 6.32 -4.05
N LEU A 362 16.78 5.68 -4.97
CA LEU A 362 16.21 4.33 -4.88
C LEU A 362 16.81 3.48 -6.01
N ASP A 363 18.13 3.35 -5.98
CA ASP A 363 18.94 2.73 -7.02
C ASP A 363 18.84 1.21 -7.05
N ARG A 364 18.54 0.59 -5.91
CA ARG A 364 18.25 -0.83 -5.83
C ARG A 364 16.76 -1.09 -6.03
N HIS A 365 16.41 -1.96 -6.97
CA HIS A 365 15.04 -2.39 -7.21
C HIS A 365 14.90 -3.89 -6.92
N ILE A 366 14.10 -4.24 -5.91
CA ILE A 366 13.84 -5.62 -5.53
C ILE A 366 12.36 -5.94 -5.74
N ARG A 367 12.08 -7.00 -6.52
CA ARG A 367 10.72 -7.48 -6.74
C ARG A 367 10.37 -8.58 -5.75
N ILE A 368 9.37 -8.35 -4.92
CA ILE A 368 8.78 -9.35 -4.02
C ILE A 368 7.71 -10.12 -4.78
N SER A 369 8.03 -11.37 -5.10
CA SER A 369 7.14 -12.32 -5.78
C SER A 369 6.10 -12.93 -4.83
N LEU A 370 5.15 -13.68 -5.39
CA LEU A 370 4.23 -14.48 -4.56
C LEU A 370 5.02 -15.54 -3.77
N PRO A 371 4.61 -15.84 -2.52
CA PRO A 371 5.29 -16.82 -1.69
C PRO A 371 5.19 -18.23 -2.26
N THR A 372 6.29 -18.97 -2.17
CA THR A 372 6.37 -20.41 -2.49
C THR A 372 5.50 -21.25 -1.55
N ALA A 373 5.30 -22.53 -1.89
CA ALA A 373 4.50 -23.43 -1.06
C ALA A 373 4.98 -23.47 0.40
N ASP A 374 6.27 -23.65 0.61
CA ASP A 374 6.86 -23.72 1.96
C ASP A 374 6.76 -22.38 2.70
N GLU A 375 6.96 -21.26 2.00
CA GLU A 375 6.80 -19.92 2.59
C GLU A 375 5.34 -19.64 2.98
N ARG A 376 4.36 -20.07 2.18
CA ARG A 376 2.94 -19.95 2.54
C ARG A 376 2.61 -20.73 3.80
N LEU A 377 3.17 -21.95 3.95
CA LEU A 377 3.00 -22.74 5.17
C LEU A 377 3.63 -22.03 6.38
N ALA A 378 4.81 -21.44 6.21
CA ALA A 378 5.48 -20.67 7.27
C ALA A 378 4.68 -19.41 7.66
N ILE A 379 4.15 -18.68 6.67
CA ILE A 379 3.27 -17.52 6.87
C ILE A 379 1.99 -17.92 7.60
N LEU A 380 1.36 -19.03 7.20
CA LEU A 380 0.20 -19.59 7.90
C LEU A 380 0.53 -19.92 9.36
N ALA A 381 1.64 -20.63 9.61
CA ALA A 381 2.08 -20.98 10.96
C ALA A 381 2.29 -19.73 11.82
N HIS A 382 2.95 -18.70 11.27
CA HIS A 382 3.13 -17.41 11.93
C HIS A 382 1.78 -16.79 12.31
N TYR A 383 0.84 -16.69 11.35
CA TYR A 383 -0.47 -16.09 11.63
C TYR A 383 -1.31 -16.93 12.57
N ILE A 384 -1.20 -18.26 12.57
CA ILE A 384 -1.89 -19.18 13.50
C ILE A 384 -1.36 -19.02 14.92
N GLY A 385 -0.06 -18.73 15.07
CA GLY A 385 0.61 -18.59 16.36
C GLY A 385 0.74 -19.93 17.10
N GLN A 386 1.17 -19.88 18.36
CA GLN A 386 1.28 -21.09 19.17
C GLN A 386 -0.11 -21.69 19.45
N GLN A 387 -0.25 -22.98 19.18
CA GLN A 387 -1.43 -23.78 19.50
C GLN A 387 -1.06 -24.84 20.53
N LYS A 388 -2.03 -25.30 21.33
CA LYS A 388 -1.82 -26.39 22.29
C LYS A 388 -1.40 -27.68 21.59
N GLU A 389 -1.97 -27.94 20.43
CA GLU A 389 -1.61 -29.07 19.56
C GLU A 389 -1.17 -28.53 18.19
N PRO A 390 0.04 -28.87 17.72
CA PRO A 390 0.54 -28.40 16.43
C PRO A 390 -0.26 -29.00 15.27
N MET A 391 -0.86 -28.14 14.45
CA MET A 391 -1.59 -28.56 13.25
C MET A 391 -0.63 -28.92 12.11
N ASN A 392 -0.88 -30.04 11.43
CA ASN A 392 -0.17 -30.38 10.20
C ASN A 392 -0.68 -29.52 9.03
N LEU A 393 0.06 -28.46 8.68
CA LEU A 393 -0.31 -27.54 7.61
C LEU A 393 0.01 -28.03 6.20
N LYS A 394 0.80 -29.11 6.03
CA LYS A 394 1.23 -29.62 4.71
C LYS A 394 0.08 -29.78 3.69
N PRO A 395 -1.13 -30.27 4.07
CA PRO A 395 -2.24 -30.40 3.12
C PRO A 395 -2.78 -29.08 2.58
N LEU A 396 -2.43 -27.93 3.18
CA LEU A 396 -2.87 -26.61 2.74
C LEU A 396 -1.96 -26.00 1.66
N ALA A 397 -0.80 -26.62 1.37
CA ALA A 397 0.16 -26.09 0.40
C ALA A 397 -0.46 -25.91 -1.00
N SER A 398 -1.20 -26.91 -1.48
CA SER A 398 -1.90 -26.88 -2.79
C SER A 398 -3.11 -25.94 -2.76
N VAL A 399 -3.90 -26.00 -1.69
CA VAL A 399 -5.13 -25.20 -1.50
C VAL A 399 -4.83 -23.70 -1.46
N THR A 400 -3.63 -23.33 -1.01
CA THR A 400 -3.18 -21.94 -0.90
C THR A 400 -2.40 -21.43 -2.09
N SER A 401 -2.35 -22.19 -3.20
CA SER A 401 -1.63 -21.77 -4.41
C SER A 401 -2.10 -20.39 -4.88
N GLY A 402 -1.14 -19.53 -5.23
CA GLY A 402 -1.41 -18.15 -5.68
C GLY A 402 -1.83 -17.16 -4.59
N MET A 403 -2.01 -17.58 -3.33
CA MET A 403 -2.41 -16.67 -2.25
C MET A 403 -1.25 -15.77 -1.78
N THR A 404 -1.56 -14.50 -1.52
CA THR A 404 -0.62 -13.54 -0.93
C THR A 404 -0.55 -13.69 0.60
N GLY A 405 0.47 -13.08 1.23
CA GLY A 405 0.54 -13.05 2.69
C GLY A 405 -0.70 -12.44 3.35
N ALA A 406 -1.27 -11.40 2.73
CA ALA A 406 -2.53 -10.79 3.18
C ALA A 406 -3.74 -11.73 3.06
N ASP A 407 -3.81 -12.53 2.00
CA ASP A 407 -4.89 -13.51 1.82
C ASP A 407 -4.81 -14.61 2.87
N LEU A 408 -3.60 -15.12 3.15
CA LEU A 408 -3.36 -16.10 4.22
C LEU A 408 -3.71 -15.52 5.60
N ALA A 409 -3.32 -14.27 5.86
CA ALA A 409 -3.66 -13.56 7.09
C ALA A 409 -5.17 -13.43 7.27
N LYS A 410 -5.90 -13.18 6.17
CA LYS A 410 -7.36 -13.09 6.15
C LYS A 410 -8.00 -14.46 6.42
N ALA A 411 -7.56 -15.52 5.72
CA ALA A 411 -8.05 -16.88 5.93
C ALA A 411 -7.93 -17.32 7.40
N VAL A 412 -6.76 -17.12 8.02
CA VAL A 412 -6.56 -17.43 9.45
C VAL A 412 -7.47 -16.57 10.36
N ARG A 413 -7.71 -15.31 10.00
CA ARG A 413 -8.60 -14.41 10.76
C ARG A 413 -10.04 -14.89 10.74
N ASP A 414 -10.51 -15.36 9.59
CA ASP A 414 -11.84 -15.91 9.37
C ASP A 414 -12.00 -17.27 10.04
N ALA A 415 -11.00 -18.15 9.94
CA ALA A 415 -10.96 -19.42 10.66
C ALA A 415 -11.04 -19.21 12.19
N ARG A 416 -10.28 -18.27 12.73
CA ARG A 416 -10.38 -17.89 14.16
C ARG A 416 -11.74 -17.32 14.52
N ARG A 417 -12.42 -16.64 13.59
CA ARG A 417 -13.78 -16.13 13.82
C ARG A 417 -14.78 -17.28 13.97
N LEU A 418 -14.62 -18.35 13.19
CA LEU A 418 -15.44 -19.56 13.31
C LEU A 418 -15.19 -20.25 14.66
N ALA A 419 -13.93 -20.53 14.99
CA ALA A 419 -13.55 -21.15 16.27
C ALA A 419 -14.08 -20.35 17.49
N ARG A 420 -13.96 -19.01 17.46
CA ARG A 420 -14.49 -18.13 18.51
C ARG A 420 -16.01 -18.20 18.66
N ARG A 421 -16.77 -18.35 17.56
CA ARG A 421 -18.24 -18.48 17.62
C ARG A 421 -18.66 -19.75 18.35
N GLU A 422 -17.88 -20.81 18.18
CA GLU A 422 -18.10 -22.12 18.83
C GLU A 422 -17.39 -22.25 20.19
N ARG A 423 -16.73 -21.18 20.66
CA ARG A 423 -16.01 -21.12 21.95
C ARG A 423 -14.97 -22.25 22.12
N ARG A 424 -14.27 -22.58 21.05
CA ARG A 424 -13.20 -23.59 21.04
C ARG A 424 -11.92 -23.05 20.43
N ASP A 425 -10.84 -23.82 20.60
CA ASP A 425 -9.55 -23.54 19.96
C ASP A 425 -9.64 -23.71 18.42
N LEU A 426 -8.72 -23.07 17.70
CA LEU A 426 -8.67 -23.09 16.24
C LEU A 426 -8.33 -24.51 15.75
N GLN A 427 -9.14 -25.05 14.83
CA GLN A 427 -8.94 -26.37 14.26
C GLN A 427 -8.69 -26.31 12.75
N MET A 428 -8.15 -27.41 12.20
CA MET A 428 -7.91 -27.56 10.76
C MET A 428 -9.19 -27.44 9.92
N SER A 429 -10.33 -27.87 10.46
CA SER A 429 -11.64 -27.72 9.82
C SER A 429 -11.99 -26.25 9.56
N ASP A 430 -11.72 -25.36 10.52
CA ASP A 430 -11.97 -23.92 10.37
C ASP A 430 -11.12 -23.31 9.25
N LEU A 431 -9.84 -23.71 9.18
CA LEU A 431 -8.93 -23.26 8.13
C LEU A 431 -9.42 -23.72 6.76
N LYS A 432 -9.76 -25.00 6.61
CA LYS A 432 -10.31 -25.54 5.36
C LYS A 432 -11.61 -24.84 4.94
N SER A 433 -12.48 -24.49 5.89
CA SER A 433 -13.71 -23.73 5.60
C SER A 433 -13.47 -22.27 5.26
N SER A 434 -12.38 -21.68 5.73
CA SER A 434 -11.99 -20.29 5.44
C SER A 434 -11.21 -20.13 4.13
N LEU A 435 -10.67 -21.23 3.60
CA LEU A 435 -9.91 -21.26 2.36
C LEU A 435 -10.82 -21.47 1.15
N PRO A 436 -10.43 -20.98 -0.04
CA PRO A 436 -11.17 -21.22 -1.27
C PRO A 436 -11.29 -22.72 -1.56
N LYS A 437 -12.41 -23.10 -2.21
CA LYS A 437 -12.66 -24.50 -2.58
C LYS A 437 -11.67 -24.92 -3.66
N VAL A 438 -11.13 -26.11 -3.50
CA VAL A 438 -10.25 -26.76 -4.47
C VAL A 438 -11.11 -27.63 -5.38
N ILE A 439 -11.03 -27.39 -6.68
CA ILE A 439 -11.72 -28.14 -7.72
C ILE A 439 -10.69 -29.06 -8.38
N PRO A 440 -10.83 -30.39 -8.28
CA PRO A 440 -9.88 -31.30 -8.91
C PRO A 440 -9.98 -31.24 -10.44
N ILE A 441 -8.83 -31.19 -11.11
CA ILE A 441 -8.73 -31.26 -12.57
C ILE A 441 -8.63 -32.73 -12.96
N VAL A 442 -9.71 -33.29 -13.49
CA VAL A 442 -9.83 -34.72 -13.82
C VAL A 442 -10.43 -34.95 -15.19
N GLY A 443 -10.25 -36.17 -15.72
CA GLY A 443 -10.88 -36.63 -16.95
C GLY A 443 -10.54 -35.75 -18.16
N GLU A 444 -11.58 -35.36 -18.89
CA GLU A 444 -11.45 -34.60 -20.13
C GLU A 444 -10.75 -33.25 -19.93
N GLN A 445 -11.01 -32.55 -18.83
CA GLN A 445 -10.37 -31.26 -18.52
C GLN A 445 -8.86 -31.41 -18.36
N ARG A 446 -8.42 -32.43 -17.61
CA ARG A 446 -6.98 -32.72 -17.42
C ARG A 446 -6.31 -33.04 -18.75
N ARG A 447 -6.99 -33.83 -19.58
CA ARG A 447 -6.48 -34.20 -20.91
C ARG A 447 -6.39 -33.00 -21.84
N ALA A 448 -7.36 -32.10 -21.83
CA ALA A 448 -7.34 -30.87 -22.65
C ALA A 448 -6.17 -29.96 -22.26
N ILE A 449 -5.95 -29.74 -20.96
CA ILE A 449 -4.79 -28.97 -20.47
C ILE A 449 -3.48 -29.66 -20.87
N ALA A 450 -3.38 -30.97 -20.71
CA ALA A 450 -2.19 -31.71 -21.12
C ALA A 450 -1.90 -31.57 -22.63
N ILE A 451 -2.93 -31.60 -23.49
CA ILE A 451 -2.79 -31.37 -24.94
C ILE A 451 -2.27 -29.96 -25.22
N HIS A 452 -2.84 -28.96 -24.54
CA HIS A 452 -2.44 -27.57 -24.67
C HIS A 452 -0.95 -27.39 -24.32
N GLU A 453 -0.53 -27.84 -23.14
CA GLU A 453 0.86 -27.70 -22.67
C GLU A 453 1.85 -28.54 -23.48
N ALA A 454 1.43 -29.72 -23.94
CA ALA A 454 2.23 -30.54 -24.84
C ALA A 454 2.46 -29.81 -26.18
N GLY A 455 1.46 -29.07 -26.69
CA GLY A 455 1.59 -28.25 -27.89
C GLY A 455 2.78 -27.26 -27.80
N HIS A 456 2.82 -26.45 -26.73
CA HIS A 456 3.94 -25.55 -26.46
C HIS A 456 5.29 -26.29 -26.39
N THR A 457 5.30 -27.44 -25.70
CA THR A 457 6.49 -28.26 -25.51
C THR A 457 7.05 -28.78 -26.84
N VAL A 458 6.20 -29.35 -27.69
CA VAL A 458 6.57 -29.91 -28.99
C VAL A 458 7.18 -28.83 -29.89
N VAL A 459 6.47 -27.71 -30.05
CA VAL A 459 6.93 -26.62 -30.93
C VAL A 459 8.18 -25.96 -30.38
N GLY A 460 8.25 -25.71 -29.07
CA GLY A 460 9.41 -25.10 -28.43
C GLY A 460 10.68 -25.94 -28.56
N LEU A 461 10.57 -27.26 -28.36
CA LEU A 461 11.69 -28.19 -28.57
C LEU A 461 12.09 -28.30 -30.04
N ARG A 462 11.12 -28.25 -30.97
CA ARG A 462 11.40 -28.34 -32.42
C ARG A 462 12.13 -27.11 -32.95
N LEU A 463 11.72 -25.92 -32.49
CA LEU A 463 12.27 -24.63 -32.91
C LEU A 463 13.51 -24.21 -32.10
N LYS A 464 13.79 -24.87 -30.97
CA LYS A 464 14.94 -24.59 -30.09
C LYS A 464 14.94 -23.13 -29.59
N VAL A 465 13.77 -22.64 -29.18
CA VAL A 465 13.58 -21.25 -28.70
C VAL A 465 14.32 -20.93 -27.40
N GLY A 466 14.79 -21.96 -26.68
CA GLY A 466 15.52 -21.85 -25.43
C GLY A 466 15.83 -23.23 -24.85
N THR A 467 16.41 -23.25 -23.66
CA THR A 467 16.65 -24.47 -22.89
C THR A 467 15.33 -24.93 -22.25
N TYR A 468 14.88 -26.13 -22.57
CA TYR A 468 13.67 -26.69 -21.98
C TYR A 468 13.91 -27.07 -20.52
N LEU A 469 13.07 -26.57 -19.62
CA LEU A 469 13.16 -26.82 -18.17
C LEU A 469 12.14 -27.86 -17.68
N GLY A 470 11.09 -28.12 -18.45
CA GLY A 470 10.04 -29.07 -18.12
C GLY A 470 8.64 -28.55 -18.45
N THR A 471 7.66 -29.42 -18.35
CA THR A 471 6.23 -29.09 -18.56
C THR A 471 5.44 -29.62 -17.39
N LYS A 472 4.55 -28.80 -16.83
CA LYS A 472 3.76 -29.14 -15.65
C LYS A 472 2.30 -28.81 -15.87
N ILE A 473 1.40 -29.66 -15.37
CA ILE A 473 -0.01 -29.35 -15.19
C ILE A 473 -0.38 -29.42 -13.71
N GLU A 474 -1.35 -28.62 -13.30
CA GLU A 474 -1.85 -28.63 -11.92
C GLU A 474 -2.88 -29.75 -11.73
N ASP A 475 -2.94 -30.32 -10.53
CA ASP A 475 -3.94 -31.34 -10.18
C ASP A 475 -5.27 -30.72 -9.76
N HIS A 476 -5.25 -29.43 -9.42
CA HIS A 476 -6.40 -28.73 -8.89
C HIS A 476 -6.43 -27.26 -9.30
N LEU A 477 -7.64 -26.74 -9.48
CA LEU A 477 -7.92 -25.31 -9.56
C LEU A 477 -8.43 -24.82 -8.20
N VAL A 478 -8.10 -23.58 -7.86
CA VAL A 478 -8.63 -22.93 -6.66
C VAL A 478 -9.76 -22.01 -7.11
N ALA A 479 -10.97 -22.18 -6.57
CA ALA A 479 -12.15 -21.39 -6.94
C ALA A 479 -12.02 -19.92 -6.46
N THR A 480 -11.27 -19.12 -7.22
CA THR A 480 -11.08 -17.68 -7.02
C THR A 480 -11.62 -16.90 -8.21
N ASN A 481 -11.90 -15.61 -8.04
CA ASN A 481 -12.47 -14.74 -9.08
C ASN A 481 -11.49 -14.31 -10.20
N GLY A 482 -10.41 -15.06 -10.44
CA GLY A 482 -9.36 -14.70 -11.41
C GLY A 482 -8.97 -15.87 -12.32
N ALA A 483 -8.42 -15.55 -13.50
CA ALA A 483 -7.84 -16.54 -14.39
C ALA A 483 -6.68 -17.25 -13.68
N GLN A 484 -6.69 -18.59 -13.68
CA GLN A 484 -5.64 -19.41 -13.12
C GLN A 484 -4.99 -20.22 -14.21
N GLN A 485 -3.66 -20.23 -14.18
CA GLN A 485 -2.86 -21.06 -15.05
C GLN A 485 -2.96 -22.52 -14.58
N ALA A 486 -3.53 -23.38 -15.42
CA ALA A 486 -3.73 -24.80 -15.12
C ALA A 486 -2.55 -25.68 -15.56
N GLY A 487 -1.59 -25.11 -16.30
CA GLY A 487 -0.37 -25.75 -16.75
C GLY A 487 0.60 -24.75 -17.38
N ALA A 488 1.85 -25.17 -17.56
CA ALA A 488 2.87 -24.39 -18.26
C ALA A 488 3.98 -25.28 -18.83
N ALA A 489 4.47 -24.94 -20.03
CA ALA A 489 5.75 -25.39 -20.55
C ALA A 489 6.84 -24.33 -20.29
N TYR A 490 7.94 -24.72 -19.65
CA TYR A 490 8.99 -23.82 -19.20
C TYR A 490 10.22 -23.87 -20.14
N PHE A 491 10.59 -22.71 -20.66
CA PHE A 491 11.79 -22.51 -21.47
C PHE A 491 12.63 -21.35 -20.94
N GLU A 492 13.92 -21.58 -20.75
CA GLU A 492 14.89 -20.53 -20.45
C GLU A 492 15.47 -19.98 -21.74
N VAL A 493 15.10 -18.74 -22.06
CA VAL A 493 15.62 -18.03 -23.22
C VAL A 493 16.89 -17.27 -22.82
N PRO A 494 18.02 -17.45 -23.51
CA PRO A 494 19.26 -16.74 -23.19
C PRO A 494 19.08 -15.22 -23.15
N SER A 495 19.64 -14.57 -22.12
CA SER A 495 19.63 -13.12 -21.98
C SER A 495 20.52 -12.43 -23.03
N THR A 496 21.50 -13.15 -23.58
CA THR A 496 22.43 -12.69 -24.61
C THR A 496 22.13 -13.36 -25.94
N GLY A 497 22.22 -12.60 -27.03
CA GLY A 497 21.99 -13.12 -28.39
C GLY A 497 21.31 -12.11 -29.31
N ARG A 498 21.39 -12.36 -30.61
CA ARG A 498 20.70 -11.55 -31.63
C ARG A 498 19.21 -11.88 -31.62
N ARG A 499 18.36 -10.88 -31.33
CA ARG A 499 16.89 -10.97 -31.40
C ARG A 499 16.39 -10.36 -32.70
N ASP A 500 16.40 -11.15 -33.76
CA ASP A 500 15.90 -10.73 -35.07
C ASP A 500 14.42 -11.09 -35.27
N ARG A 501 13.87 -10.79 -36.46
CA ARG A 501 12.47 -11.11 -36.77
C ARG A 501 12.17 -12.60 -36.57
N GLN A 502 13.07 -13.49 -36.98
CA GLN A 502 12.87 -14.93 -36.90
C GLN A 502 12.76 -15.40 -35.44
N PHE A 503 13.60 -14.87 -34.56
CA PHE A 503 13.51 -15.13 -33.12
C PHE A 503 12.09 -14.87 -32.58
N TYR A 504 11.48 -13.72 -32.91
CA TYR A 504 10.13 -13.43 -32.44
C TYR A 504 9.04 -14.26 -33.14
N LEU A 505 9.20 -14.60 -34.43
CA LEU A 505 8.29 -15.53 -35.11
C LEU A 505 8.31 -16.91 -34.47
N ASP A 506 9.47 -17.39 -34.04
CA ASP A 506 9.60 -18.68 -33.35
C ASP A 506 8.92 -18.64 -31.98
N GLN A 507 9.09 -17.55 -31.23
CA GLN A 507 8.35 -17.32 -29.98
C GLN A 507 6.83 -17.29 -30.22
N LEU A 508 6.35 -16.57 -31.24
CA LEU A 508 4.95 -16.54 -31.61
C LEU A 508 4.42 -17.93 -31.98
N ALA A 509 5.17 -18.73 -32.73
CA ALA A 509 4.78 -20.09 -33.08
C ALA A 509 4.64 -20.97 -31.83
N VAL A 510 5.52 -20.81 -30.83
CA VAL A 510 5.39 -21.52 -29.54
C VAL A 510 4.16 -21.06 -28.79
N VAL A 511 3.90 -19.75 -28.67
CA VAL A 511 2.72 -19.23 -27.97
C VAL A 511 1.41 -19.68 -28.64
N MET A 512 1.37 -19.76 -29.99
CA MET A 512 0.20 -20.24 -30.72
C MET A 512 0.04 -21.77 -30.68
N ALA A 513 1.02 -22.52 -30.16
CA ALA A 513 1.06 -23.97 -30.25
C ALA A 513 0.00 -24.68 -29.40
N GLY A 514 -0.37 -24.13 -28.23
CA GLY A 514 -1.44 -24.69 -27.39
C GLY A 514 -2.76 -24.75 -28.15
N LEU A 515 -3.18 -23.62 -28.73
CA LEU A 515 -4.36 -23.52 -29.61
C LEU A 515 -4.29 -24.47 -30.81
N ALA A 516 -3.10 -24.59 -31.42
CA ALA A 516 -2.90 -25.45 -32.57
C ALA A 516 -3.05 -26.94 -32.21
N ALA A 517 -2.55 -27.34 -31.05
CA ALA A 517 -2.68 -28.70 -30.55
C ALA A 517 -4.12 -29.04 -30.15
N GLU A 518 -4.82 -28.13 -29.49
CA GLU A 518 -6.25 -28.27 -29.19
C GLU A 518 -7.07 -28.48 -30.46
N GLU A 519 -6.94 -27.60 -31.45
CA GLU A 519 -7.71 -27.71 -32.68
C GLU A 519 -7.41 -29.02 -33.43
N LEU A 520 -6.15 -29.47 -33.42
CA LEU A 520 -5.73 -30.66 -34.13
C LEU A 520 -6.18 -31.96 -33.45
N VAL A 521 -6.15 -32.02 -32.11
CA VAL A 521 -6.43 -33.25 -31.35
C VAL A 521 -7.87 -33.31 -30.84
N LEU A 522 -8.43 -32.17 -30.40
CA LEU A 522 -9.79 -32.06 -29.85
C LEU A 522 -10.81 -31.62 -30.90
N GLY A 523 -10.38 -31.06 -32.03
CA GLY A 523 -11.25 -30.57 -33.11
C GLY A 523 -11.93 -29.23 -32.82
N ASN A 524 -11.70 -28.64 -31.65
CA ASN A 524 -12.15 -27.33 -31.23
C ASN A 524 -11.08 -26.66 -30.35
N ARG A 525 -11.31 -25.40 -29.97
CA ARG A 525 -10.41 -24.62 -29.11
C ARG A 525 -11.13 -24.29 -27.79
N GLY A 526 -10.39 -24.31 -26.69
CA GLY A 526 -10.86 -23.87 -25.38
C GLY A 526 -10.85 -22.35 -25.23
N ASP A 527 -11.41 -21.86 -24.13
CA ASP A 527 -11.39 -20.45 -23.73
C ASP A 527 -10.08 -20.05 -23.02
N GLY A 528 -9.32 -21.02 -22.50
CA GLY A 528 -8.11 -20.80 -21.71
C GLY A 528 -7.04 -19.92 -22.39
N ALA A 529 -6.85 -20.07 -23.70
CA ALA A 529 -5.85 -19.32 -24.46
C ALA A 529 -6.15 -17.81 -24.63
N GLY A 530 -7.37 -17.36 -24.28
CA GLY A 530 -7.81 -15.97 -24.44
C GLY A 530 -8.28 -15.27 -23.16
N LEU A 531 -8.24 -15.95 -22.00
CA LEU A 531 -8.73 -15.39 -20.74
C LEU A 531 -7.63 -14.65 -19.97
N GLY A 532 -7.72 -13.32 -19.95
CA GLY A 532 -6.87 -12.43 -19.15
C GLY A 532 -5.61 -11.91 -19.87
N ASP A 533 -4.94 -10.93 -19.25
CA ASP A 533 -3.84 -10.16 -19.85
C ASP A 533 -2.53 -10.96 -20.01
N SER A 534 -2.45 -12.12 -19.36
CA SER A 534 -1.34 -13.07 -19.44
C SER A 534 -1.64 -14.30 -20.30
N SER A 535 -2.78 -14.33 -21.00
CA SER A 535 -3.14 -15.42 -21.90
C SER A 535 -2.24 -15.50 -23.13
N ASP A 536 -2.19 -16.67 -23.78
CA ASP A 536 -1.37 -16.87 -24.98
C ASP A 536 -1.72 -15.90 -26.09
N LEU A 537 -3.01 -15.65 -26.33
CA LEU A 537 -3.43 -14.68 -27.34
C LEU A 537 -3.05 -13.25 -26.97
N ALA A 538 -3.12 -12.88 -25.68
CA ALA A 538 -2.67 -11.56 -25.24
C ALA A 538 -1.15 -11.39 -25.48
N LEU A 539 -0.36 -12.39 -25.09
CA LEU A 539 1.09 -12.41 -25.30
C LEU A 539 1.45 -12.40 -26.79
N ALA A 540 0.82 -13.26 -27.60
CA ALA A 540 1.05 -13.32 -29.04
C ALA A 540 0.72 -12.00 -29.71
N THR A 541 -0.42 -11.40 -29.37
CA THR A 541 -0.84 -10.11 -29.91
C THR A 541 0.14 -9.00 -29.54
N ARG A 542 0.63 -8.99 -28.29
CA ARG A 542 1.65 -8.03 -27.82
C ARG A 542 2.94 -8.15 -28.61
N ILE A 543 3.46 -9.38 -28.76
CA ILE A 543 4.70 -9.64 -29.51
C ILE A 543 4.53 -9.22 -30.97
N ALA A 544 3.47 -9.68 -31.65
CA ALA A 544 3.23 -9.37 -33.06
C ALA A 544 3.07 -7.86 -33.30
N THR A 545 2.34 -7.16 -32.43
CA THR A 545 2.19 -5.69 -32.53
C THR A 545 3.52 -4.97 -32.32
N SER A 546 4.34 -5.46 -31.37
CA SER A 546 5.65 -4.89 -31.10
C SER A 546 6.59 -5.08 -32.30
N MET A 547 6.60 -6.26 -32.91
CA MET A 547 7.36 -6.53 -34.13
C MET A 547 6.96 -5.59 -35.28
N GLU A 548 5.66 -5.46 -35.53
CA GLU A 548 5.11 -4.75 -36.69
C GLU A 548 5.07 -3.22 -36.51
N GLY A 549 5.06 -2.71 -35.28
CA GLY A 549 4.84 -1.29 -34.99
C GLY A 549 5.88 -0.60 -34.12
N VAL A 550 6.67 -1.33 -33.32
CA VAL A 550 7.59 -0.74 -32.33
C VAL A 550 9.05 -1.03 -32.67
N LEU A 551 9.36 -2.28 -33.02
CA LEU A 551 10.72 -2.77 -33.24
C LEU A 551 11.21 -2.57 -34.68
N GLY A 552 10.33 -2.17 -35.60
CA GLY A 552 10.66 -1.98 -37.02
C GLY A 552 11.00 -3.29 -37.74
N MET A 553 10.39 -4.40 -37.31
CA MET A 553 10.59 -5.75 -37.89
C MET A 553 9.49 -6.13 -38.89
N GLY A 554 8.47 -5.29 -39.03
CA GLY A 554 7.40 -5.44 -40.02
C GLY A 554 7.70 -4.74 -41.33
N ASP A 555 6.71 -4.73 -42.23
CA ASP A 555 6.83 -4.09 -43.54
C ASP A 555 6.84 -2.56 -43.47
N SER A 556 6.45 -1.99 -42.33
CA SER A 556 6.50 -0.55 -42.07
C SER A 556 7.73 -0.17 -41.25
N PHE A 557 8.46 0.85 -41.70
CA PHE A 557 9.59 1.44 -40.96
C PHE A 557 9.16 2.56 -39.99
N THR A 558 7.86 2.83 -39.87
CA THR A 558 7.34 3.79 -38.89
C THR A 558 7.47 3.23 -37.48
N ARG A 559 8.10 3.98 -36.57
CA ARG A 559 8.20 3.60 -35.16
C ARG A 559 7.07 4.20 -34.33
N SER A 560 6.37 3.35 -33.59
CA SER A 560 5.52 3.75 -32.46
C SER A 560 6.32 3.75 -31.15
N ALA A 561 5.97 4.65 -30.25
CA ALA A 561 6.51 4.70 -28.89
C ALA A 561 5.69 3.87 -27.89
N ALA A 562 4.60 3.22 -28.33
CA ALA A 562 3.73 2.41 -27.48
C ALA A 562 4.52 1.29 -26.80
N SER A 563 4.41 1.19 -25.48
CA SER A 563 5.09 0.18 -24.66
C SER A 563 4.15 -0.68 -23.84
N GLU A 564 2.99 -0.13 -23.45
CA GLU A 564 2.00 -0.85 -22.62
C GLU A 564 0.88 -1.48 -23.46
N ASP A 565 0.23 -2.51 -22.93
CA ASP A 565 -0.85 -3.24 -23.63
C ASP A 565 -2.00 -2.34 -24.07
N ALA A 566 -2.41 -1.41 -23.21
CA ALA A 566 -3.45 -0.44 -23.52
C ALA A 566 -3.06 0.49 -24.67
N GLU A 567 -1.77 0.85 -24.76
CA GLU A 567 -1.25 1.69 -25.84
C GLU A 567 -1.13 0.91 -27.15
N LEU A 568 -0.63 -0.33 -27.09
CA LEU A 568 -0.56 -1.24 -28.24
C LEU A 568 -1.95 -1.54 -28.81
N GLU A 569 -2.94 -1.72 -27.94
CA GLU A 569 -4.34 -1.89 -28.35
C GLU A 569 -4.91 -0.63 -29.03
N ARG A 570 -4.66 0.56 -28.47
CA ARG A 570 -5.03 1.82 -29.12
C ARG A 570 -4.33 1.99 -30.48
N LEU A 571 -3.06 1.59 -30.57
CA LEU A 571 -2.29 1.66 -31.80
C LEU A 571 -2.91 0.79 -32.90
N ARG A 572 -3.27 -0.46 -32.58
CA ARG A 572 -3.98 -1.36 -33.52
C ARG A 572 -5.34 -0.78 -33.95
N ARG A 573 -6.12 -0.25 -33.01
CA ARG A 573 -7.42 0.37 -33.32
C ARG A 573 -7.31 1.60 -34.20
N ALA A 574 -6.28 2.42 -33.99
CA ALA A 574 -6.05 3.63 -34.77
C ALA A 574 -5.46 3.34 -36.17
N ASN A 575 -4.83 2.18 -36.37
CA ASN A 575 -4.17 1.81 -37.62
C ASN A 575 -4.67 0.44 -38.14
N PRO A 576 -5.71 0.44 -39.00
CA PRO A 576 -6.26 -0.79 -39.57
C PRO A 576 -5.24 -1.63 -40.37
N ASP A 577 -4.26 -0.99 -41.02
CA ASP A 577 -3.21 -1.71 -41.75
C ASP A 577 -2.28 -2.48 -40.81
N LEU A 578 -1.89 -1.87 -39.69
CA LEU A 578 -1.13 -2.55 -38.65
C LEU A 578 -1.92 -3.74 -38.10
N ASN A 579 -3.19 -3.53 -37.76
CA ASN A 579 -4.03 -4.60 -37.21
C ASN A 579 -4.12 -5.79 -38.17
N ARG A 580 -4.24 -5.52 -39.48
CA ARG A 580 -4.24 -6.57 -40.50
C ARG A 580 -2.92 -7.35 -40.53
N ARG A 581 -1.76 -6.67 -40.55
CA ARG A 581 -0.45 -7.36 -40.55
C ARG A 581 -0.21 -8.18 -39.30
N VAL A 582 -0.67 -7.68 -38.14
CA VAL A 582 -0.65 -8.43 -36.88
C VAL A 582 -1.47 -9.70 -37.01
N GLU A 583 -2.72 -9.61 -37.48
CA GLU A 583 -3.60 -10.77 -37.68
C GLU A 583 -3.01 -11.78 -38.67
N GLU A 584 -2.46 -11.31 -39.80
CA GLU A 584 -1.78 -12.15 -40.80
C GLU A 584 -0.59 -12.88 -40.18
N THR A 585 0.24 -12.19 -39.39
CA THR A 585 1.39 -12.80 -38.70
C THR A 585 0.94 -13.87 -37.71
N LEU A 586 -0.08 -13.58 -36.89
CA LEU A 586 -0.64 -14.53 -35.93
C LEU A 586 -1.20 -15.76 -36.63
N HIS A 587 -1.94 -15.57 -37.72
CA HIS A 587 -2.50 -16.68 -38.51
C HIS A 587 -1.40 -17.55 -39.13
N GLN A 588 -0.35 -16.93 -39.69
CA GLN A 588 0.79 -17.66 -40.25
C GLN A 588 1.51 -18.49 -39.17
N GLN A 589 1.77 -17.90 -37.99
CA GLN A 589 2.44 -18.64 -36.92
C GLN A 589 1.55 -19.73 -36.31
N PHE A 590 0.23 -19.53 -36.26
CA PHE A 590 -0.72 -20.59 -35.90
C PHE A 590 -0.66 -21.77 -36.88
N GLN A 591 -0.71 -21.52 -38.20
CA GLN A 591 -0.61 -22.60 -39.19
C GLN A 591 0.75 -23.30 -39.14
N ARG A 592 1.83 -22.55 -38.92
CA ARG A 592 3.18 -23.11 -38.73
C ARG A 592 3.25 -24.02 -37.51
N ALA A 593 2.73 -23.57 -36.37
CA ALA A 593 2.67 -24.36 -35.14
C ALA A 593 1.84 -25.63 -35.35
N LYS A 594 0.68 -25.51 -36.00
CA LYS A 594 -0.18 -26.65 -36.36
C LYS A 594 0.52 -27.67 -37.25
N GLY A 595 1.30 -27.20 -38.22
CA GLY A 595 2.14 -28.06 -39.08
C GLY A 595 3.16 -28.85 -38.27
N ILE A 596 3.88 -28.20 -37.37
CA ILE A 596 4.87 -28.84 -36.49
C ILE A 596 4.20 -29.88 -35.58
N VAL A 597 3.09 -29.51 -34.94
CA VAL A 597 2.34 -30.43 -34.05
C VAL A 597 1.82 -31.64 -34.83
N LYS A 598 1.40 -31.46 -36.09
CA LYS A 598 0.96 -32.56 -36.96
C LYS A 598 2.08 -33.52 -37.31
N GLU A 599 3.28 -33.00 -37.60
CA GLU A 599 4.47 -33.82 -37.92
C GLU A 599 4.94 -34.63 -36.71
N GLU A 600 4.83 -34.07 -35.52
CA GLU A 600 5.31 -34.63 -34.24
C GLU A 600 4.15 -35.20 -33.40
N LEU A 601 3.09 -35.69 -34.05
CA LEU A 601 1.85 -36.09 -33.38
C LEU A 601 2.02 -37.28 -32.43
N VAL A 602 2.95 -38.19 -32.74
CA VAL A 602 3.27 -39.35 -31.87
C VAL A 602 3.88 -38.84 -30.57
N PHE A 603 4.96 -38.07 -30.65
CA PHE A 603 5.59 -37.40 -29.51
C PHE A 603 4.62 -36.56 -28.68
N LEU A 604 3.72 -35.80 -29.34
CA LEU A 604 2.67 -35.06 -28.65
C LEU A 604 1.80 -35.99 -27.78
N ASN A 605 1.32 -37.09 -28.34
CA ASN A 605 0.44 -38.03 -27.61
C ASN A 605 1.18 -38.68 -26.44
N ASP A 606 2.46 -39.03 -26.61
CA ASP A 606 3.26 -39.60 -25.52
C ASP A 606 3.47 -38.60 -24.38
N LEU A 607 3.76 -37.34 -24.70
CA LEU A 607 3.80 -36.25 -23.72
C LEU A 607 2.47 -36.09 -23.00
N VAL A 608 1.35 -36.09 -23.73
CA VAL A 608 0.01 -35.95 -23.16
C VAL A 608 -0.28 -37.08 -22.17
N ASN A 609 0.02 -38.32 -22.53
CA ASN A 609 -0.19 -39.48 -21.66
C ASN A 609 0.59 -39.33 -20.35
N VAL A 610 1.86 -38.93 -20.44
CA VAL A 610 2.69 -38.74 -19.25
C VAL A 610 2.25 -37.55 -18.41
N LEU A 611 1.84 -36.45 -19.03
CA LEU A 611 1.29 -35.29 -18.31
C LEU A 611 -0.02 -35.66 -17.60
N VAL A 612 -0.93 -36.39 -18.24
CA VAL A 612 -2.18 -36.85 -17.62
C VAL A 612 -1.88 -37.77 -16.42
N GLU A 613 -0.94 -38.70 -16.55
CA GLU A 613 -0.62 -39.65 -15.48
C GLU A 613 0.19 -39.03 -14.33
N ARG A 614 1.23 -38.26 -14.65
CA ARG A 614 2.24 -37.80 -13.68
C ARG A 614 2.14 -36.32 -13.32
N GLY A 615 1.44 -35.52 -14.11
CA GLY A 615 1.33 -34.08 -13.94
C GLY A 615 2.60 -33.28 -14.32
N PHE A 616 3.71 -33.95 -14.65
CA PHE A 616 4.97 -33.29 -14.95
C PHE A 616 5.87 -34.12 -15.89
N VAL A 617 6.56 -33.43 -16.80
CA VAL A 617 7.59 -33.99 -17.69
C VAL A 617 8.90 -33.21 -17.52
N PRO A 618 9.98 -33.83 -17.02
CA PRO A 618 11.30 -33.21 -16.96
C PRO A 618 12.04 -33.28 -18.31
N PRO A 619 13.09 -32.46 -18.51
CA PRO A 619 13.86 -32.41 -19.76
C PRO A 619 14.41 -33.78 -20.19
N ALA A 620 15.04 -34.51 -19.26
CA ALA A 620 15.63 -35.82 -19.54
C ALA A 620 14.60 -36.84 -20.06
N MET A 621 13.34 -36.73 -19.63
CA MET A 621 12.26 -37.63 -20.07
C MET A 621 11.77 -37.25 -21.47
N ALA A 622 11.62 -35.95 -21.75
CA ALA A 622 11.28 -35.47 -23.08
C ALA A 622 12.37 -35.84 -24.12
N ASP A 623 13.64 -35.73 -23.74
CA ASP A 623 14.76 -36.13 -24.60
C ASP A 623 14.78 -37.65 -24.86
N ALA A 624 14.48 -38.46 -23.83
CA ALA A 624 14.39 -39.91 -23.97
C ALA A 624 13.26 -40.33 -24.93
N MET A 625 12.07 -39.74 -24.78
CA MET A 625 10.93 -39.96 -25.69
C MET A 625 11.30 -39.62 -27.14
N LYS A 626 11.97 -38.49 -27.38
CA LYS A 626 12.45 -38.11 -28.72
C LYS A 626 13.55 -39.03 -29.26
N ALA A 627 14.35 -39.64 -28.39
CA ALA A 627 15.37 -40.60 -28.80
C ALA A 627 14.75 -41.95 -29.18
N GLU A 628 13.68 -42.36 -28.49
CA GLU A 628 12.90 -43.58 -28.75
C GLU A 628 12.08 -43.52 -30.05
N GLU A 629 11.74 -42.33 -30.55
CA GLU A 629 11.15 -42.15 -31.89
C GLU A 629 12.17 -42.21 -33.05
N ARG A 630 13.47 -42.08 -32.75
CA ARG A 630 14.55 -42.07 -33.75
C ARG A 630 15.07 -43.44 -34.25
N PRO A 631 14.60 -44.65 -33.86
CA PRO A 631 15.06 -45.89 -34.46
C PRO A 631 14.18 -46.28 -35.66
N ASN A 632 14.52 -45.78 -36.86
CA ASN A 632 14.44 -46.52 -38.15
C ASN A 632 14.84 -45.70 -39.40
N ALA A 633 15.07 -44.38 -39.31
CA ALA A 633 15.45 -43.60 -40.49
C ALA A 633 16.89 -43.86 -41.01
N GLN A 634 17.74 -44.56 -40.25
CA GLN A 634 19.09 -44.96 -40.68
C GLN A 634 19.16 -46.36 -41.31
N GLY A 635 18.08 -47.15 -41.26
CA GLY A 635 18.01 -48.49 -41.88
C GLY A 635 17.78 -48.48 -43.40
N GLU A 636 17.16 -47.43 -43.95
CA GLU A 636 16.80 -47.36 -45.38
C GLU A 636 17.84 -46.65 -46.27
N ARG A 637 18.91 -46.09 -45.69
CA ARG A 637 20.03 -45.51 -46.48
C ARG A 637 21.20 -46.45 -46.70
N ALA A 638 21.17 -47.66 -46.15
CA ALA A 638 22.16 -48.72 -46.39
C ALA A 638 21.69 -49.77 -47.43
N ALA A 639 20.51 -49.60 -48.01
CA ALA A 639 19.93 -50.49 -49.03
C ALA A 639 19.44 -49.71 -50.26
N ARG A 640 20.28 -48.81 -50.79
CA ARG A 640 20.18 -48.28 -52.16
C ARG A 640 21.55 -48.15 -52.79
#